data_AF-A0A7I4EDP3-F1
#
_entry.id   AF-A0A7I4EDP3-F1
#
_cell.length_a   1.000
_cell.length_b   1.000
_cell.length_c   1.000
_cell.angle_alpha   90.00
_cell.angle_beta   90.00
_cell.angle_gamma   90.00
#
_symmetry.space_group_name_H-M   'P 1'
#
loop_
_entity.id
_entity.type
_entity.pdbx_description
1 polymer ?
#
loop_
_entity_poly.entity_id
_entity_poly.type
_entity_poly.pdbx_seq_one_letter_code
_entity_poly.pdbx_strand_id
1 'polypeptide(L)'
;MDLELEELQKLFEQTQNAKAKVRLSERNVVELVSKLQALKLLDNDLLHTVSGKEYITQDELKREIESEIQRLGRVSLVDLSGTLGVELVHCERQAQQIVQNNPSLSLMQGEILSSGYWDSIAEEINESLEVAGQISIVELARRFTVGAELMTNVLSARLGTSIHGKLEGGQLYTPAFVARIRATVRGAVRAIMVPTSVSTLSSFLQQQMREVDEGPITKVTADGGLFQSVLNQLIADGEVKGSLRGGNAVYTPAVFAGAQRGSVEAFFSQNGYITFDTLRKLNVPQPKQYLQEMYKDGVALEDVFVHSSLISQLDAAAEEAIAGKSWFDVLPLVPSSIGPSDAEKLVVLCPTVQKALKDGTAVILADTCVLSATFVKDLLEKLENLARDLTKKRVENKKFNKVSTQSLSEGVTGISTTDTGTEDASGQLKGGRRKKGNQSNGATRPAPEIEAVVPKEGKGKRRAGKSKGEKVSGEAVAGVSKGFKSGTGPNSANDEDNIFTVEFLTSKILEWFPDLESAGIEEEVEEGILVKALADLLKPKVMAAAIHAKQALFSAQAEDRRRRLDTLQHKIDEIYSNFQLFSKALNLFEDNEKTGVLLHRHLLRTTGAELVDLFLIAQAEDDIDDKEVGITATKETELLNTSQRTAMAKSLPARNLSSKALELVESLEAKNVDAFERTFEAAVTESGLRVKKLDKKSERALMFSYRKGLTSQVGDETDSVALLPKVVGLLFVQVHSRALQAPGRAMLAAIMRLKGSIPDELFEVLMAYHNGTVQLLSLQTSANLEETDASNETITKQEELKTLIPQLKSMVLPSSSSASTTNDKQQQ
;
A
#
# COMPACT_ATOMS: atom_id res chain seq x y z
N MET A 1 -120.80 -28.10 20.21
CA MET A 1 -119.86 -29.10 20.76
C MET A 1 -120.59 -30.07 21.68
N ASP A 2 -120.84 -29.76 22.95
CA ASP A 2 -121.28 -30.78 23.93
C ASP A 2 -122.52 -31.60 23.51
N LEU A 3 -123.60 -30.95 23.04
CA LEU A 3 -124.79 -31.63 22.53
C LEU A 3 -124.52 -32.52 21.31
N GLU A 4 -123.67 -32.07 20.38
CA GLU A 4 -123.25 -32.86 19.21
C GLU A 4 -122.37 -34.05 19.66
N LEU A 5 -121.59 -33.87 20.73
CA LEU A 5 -120.76 -34.91 21.32
C LEU A 5 -121.60 -35.97 22.05
N GLU A 6 -122.66 -35.56 22.75
CA GLU A 6 -123.65 -36.47 23.34
C GLU A 6 -124.42 -37.24 22.27
N GLU A 7 -124.87 -36.60 21.19
CA GLU A 7 -125.50 -37.30 20.07
C GLU A 7 -124.53 -38.28 19.39
N LEU A 8 -123.26 -37.89 19.19
CA LEU A 8 -122.23 -38.77 18.64
C LEU A 8 -121.95 -39.97 19.56
N GLN A 9 -121.83 -39.76 20.87
CA GLN A 9 -121.67 -40.83 21.86
C GLN A 9 -122.87 -41.80 21.82
N LYS A 10 -124.09 -41.28 21.73
CA LYS A 10 -125.33 -42.07 21.69
C LYS A 10 -125.45 -42.87 20.40
N LEU A 11 -125.00 -42.32 19.27
CA LEU A 11 -124.89 -43.02 17.99
C LEU A 11 -123.81 -44.11 18.03
N PHE A 12 -122.68 -43.83 18.68
CA PHE A 12 -121.56 -44.76 18.86
C PHE A 12 -121.95 -45.93 19.80
N GLU A 13 -122.66 -45.66 20.89
CA GLU A 13 -123.19 -46.66 21.80
C GLU A 13 -124.23 -47.57 21.12
N GLN A 14 -125.13 -47.01 20.30
CA GLN A 14 -126.03 -47.79 19.47
C GLN A 14 -125.26 -48.67 18.46
N THR A 15 -124.21 -48.13 17.85
CA THR A 15 -123.38 -48.84 16.86
C THR A 15 -122.53 -49.94 17.49
N GLN A 16 -122.01 -49.75 18.71
CA GLN A 16 -121.30 -50.80 19.46
C GLN A 16 -122.23 -51.92 19.95
N ASN A 17 -123.45 -51.57 20.37
CA ASN A 17 -124.45 -52.56 20.78
C ASN A 17 -125.05 -53.35 19.60
N ALA A 18 -124.93 -52.85 18.37
CA ALA A 18 -125.30 -53.54 17.14
C ALA A 18 -124.34 -54.72 16.84
N LYS A 19 -124.52 -55.85 17.53
CA LYS A 19 -123.76 -57.09 17.29
C LYS A 19 -123.90 -57.53 15.83
N ALA A 20 -122.82 -57.36 15.06
CA ALA A 20 -122.73 -57.76 13.66
C ALA A 20 -123.17 -59.23 13.48
N LYS A 21 -124.15 -59.44 12.58
CA LYS A 21 -124.92 -60.69 12.48
C LYS A 21 -124.09 -61.91 12.03
N VAL A 22 -122.90 -61.65 11.48
CA VAL A 22 -121.81 -62.62 11.29
C VAL A 22 -120.52 -61.93 11.70
N ARG A 23 -119.81 -62.46 12.71
CA ARG A 23 -118.39 -62.19 12.91
C ARG A 23 -117.60 -63.37 12.36
N LEU A 24 -116.78 -63.12 11.35
CA LEU A 24 -115.69 -64.04 11.00
C LEU A 24 -114.69 -64.03 12.18
N SER A 25 -114.15 -65.20 12.54
CA SER A 25 -113.00 -65.26 13.44
C SER A 25 -111.76 -64.75 12.72
N GLU A 26 -110.80 -64.20 13.46
CA GLU A 26 -109.53 -63.68 12.91
C GLU A 26 -108.84 -64.74 12.03
N ARG A 27 -108.80 -65.99 12.49
CA ARG A 27 -108.31 -67.15 11.73
C ARG A 27 -109.05 -67.34 10.39
N ASN A 28 -110.38 -67.23 10.37
CA ASN A 28 -111.15 -67.38 9.13
C ASN A 28 -110.90 -66.21 8.17
N VAL A 29 -110.63 -65.00 8.67
CA VAL A 29 -110.23 -63.85 7.84
C VAL A 29 -108.86 -64.11 7.22
N VAL A 30 -107.87 -64.56 8.00
CA VAL A 30 -106.54 -64.94 7.49
C VAL A 30 -106.64 -66.04 6.43
N GLU A 31 -107.37 -67.13 6.69
CA GLU A 31 -107.56 -68.23 5.73
C GLU A 31 -108.33 -67.79 4.46
N LEU A 32 -109.18 -66.76 4.54
CA LEU A 32 -109.81 -66.14 3.37
C LEU A 32 -108.83 -65.27 2.56
N VAL A 33 -108.04 -64.41 3.22
CA VAL A 33 -107.02 -63.57 2.58
C VAL A 33 -105.99 -64.44 1.84
N SER A 34 -105.46 -65.48 2.49
CA SER A 34 -104.53 -66.42 1.83
C SER A 34 -105.15 -67.15 0.64
N LYS A 35 -106.46 -67.44 0.65
CA LYS A 35 -107.16 -68.01 -0.52
C LYS A 35 -107.34 -66.98 -1.64
N LEU A 36 -107.62 -65.72 -1.33
CA LEU A 36 -107.75 -64.65 -2.33
C LEU A 36 -106.41 -64.35 -3.01
N GLN A 37 -105.31 -64.36 -2.27
CA GLN A 37 -103.95 -64.32 -2.80
C GLN A 37 -103.65 -65.53 -3.71
N ALA A 38 -103.95 -66.76 -3.24
CA ALA A 38 -103.75 -67.98 -4.04
C ALA A 38 -104.57 -68.01 -5.35
N LEU A 39 -105.71 -67.32 -5.39
CA LEU A 39 -106.55 -67.14 -6.58
C LEU A 39 -106.15 -65.93 -7.45
N LYS A 40 -105.13 -65.16 -7.05
CA LYS A 40 -104.72 -63.89 -7.70
C LYS A 40 -105.85 -62.86 -7.82
N LEU A 41 -106.74 -62.83 -6.82
CA LEU A 41 -107.82 -61.83 -6.67
C LEU A 41 -107.42 -60.67 -5.75
N LEU A 42 -106.33 -60.84 -5.01
CA LEU A 42 -105.56 -59.78 -4.36
C LEU A 42 -104.12 -59.88 -4.86
N ASP A 43 -103.44 -58.75 -4.97
CA ASP A 43 -102.01 -58.72 -5.29
C ASP A 43 -101.18 -59.38 -4.17
N ASN A 44 -100.06 -59.99 -4.55
CA ASN A 44 -99.17 -60.69 -3.63
C ASN A 44 -98.50 -59.76 -2.60
N ASP A 45 -98.52 -58.46 -2.87
CA ASP A 45 -97.78 -57.41 -2.18
C ASP A 45 -98.55 -56.80 -0.98
N LEU A 46 -99.49 -57.57 -0.43
CA LEU A 46 -100.25 -57.24 0.78
C LEU A 46 -99.37 -57.40 2.03
N LEU A 47 -99.10 -56.28 2.69
CA LEU A 47 -98.31 -56.20 3.92
C LEU A 47 -99.18 -56.50 5.14
N HIS A 48 -98.55 -56.81 6.27
CA HIS A 48 -99.21 -56.95 7.56
C HIS A 48 -98.58 -55.99 8.58
N THR A 49 -99.37 -55.50 9.53
CA THR A 49 -98.83 -54.72 10.65
C THR A 49 -97.99 -55.60 11.58
N VAL A 50 -97.07 -55.00 12.34
CA VAL A 50 -96.20 -55.67 13.34
C VAL A 50 -97.02 -56.37 14.44
N SER A 51 -98.27 -55.96 14.68
CA SER A 51 -99.21 -56.68 15.56
C SER A 51 -99.84 -57.92 14.90
N GLY A 52 -99.69 -58.14 13.59
CA GLY A 52 -100.26 -59.25 12.83
C GLY A 52 -101.79 -59.23 12.67
N LYS A 53 -102.44 -58.08 12.92
CA LYS A 53 -103.91 -57.95 12.97
C LYS A 53 -104.53 -57.27 11.75
N GLU A 54 -103.77 -56.41 11.07
CA GLU A 54 -104.24 -55.60 9.96
C GLU A 54 -103.39 -55.87 8.72
N TYR A 55 -104.02 -55.77 7.56
CA TYR A 55 -103.41 -55.94 6.26
C TYR A 55 -103.43 -54.62 5.50
N ILE A 56 -102.28 -54.19 4.98
CA ILE A 56 -102.07 -52.88 4.35
C ILE A 56 -101.55 -53.09 2.92
N THR A 57 -102.13 -52.41 1.94
CA THR A 57 -101.64 -52.43 0.55
C THR A 57 -100.53 -51.40 0.36
N GLN A 58 -99.67 -51.58 -0.66
CA GLN A 58 -98.61 -50.59 -0.96
C GLN A 58 -99.20 -49.21 -1.29
N ASP A 59 -100.36 -49.13 -1.95
CA ASP A 59 -101.06 -47.87 -2.24
C ASP A 59 -101.72 -47.20 -1.02
N GLU A 60 -102.00 -47.97 0.04
CA GLU A 60 -102.45 -47.42 1.33
C GLU A 60 -101.25 -46.90 2.11
N LEU A 61 -100.22 -47.75 2.29
CA LEU A 61 -98.95 -47.37 2.93
C LEU A 61 -98.34 -46.13 2.27
N LYS A 62 -98.34 -46.05 0.94
CA LYS A 62 -97.87 -44.88 0.20
C LYS A 62 -98.62 -43.61 0.61
N ARG A 63 -99.96 -43.67 0.69
CA ARG A 63 -100.83 -42.52 1.00
C ARG A 63 -100.72 -42.08 2.46
N GLU A 64 -100.58 -43.03 3.37
CA GLU A 64 -100.32 -42.75 4.79
C GLU A 64 -98.96 -42.07 4.98
N ILE A 65 -97.91 -42.55 4.30
CA ILE A 65 -96.59 -41.93 4.29
C ILE A 65 -96.65 -40.52 3.67
N GLU A 66 -97.30 -40.34 2.51
CA GLU A 66 -97.44 -39.02 1.86
C GLU A 66 -98.23 -38.03 2.73
N SER A 67 -99.28 -38.49 3.42
CA SER A 67 -100.07 -37.70 4.40
C SER A 67 -99.22 -37.27 5.60
N GLU A 68 -98.42 -38.18 6.18
CA GLU A 68 -97.59 -37.87 7.35
C GLU A 68 -96.42 -36.94 7.00
N ILE A 69 -95.83 -37.09 5.81
CA ILE A 69 -94.85 -36.12 5.25
C ILE A 69 -95.50 -34.74 5.09
N GLN A 70 -96.73 -34.66 4.57
CA GLN A 70 -97.45 -33.40 4.42
C GLN A 70 -97.81 -32.77 5.78
N ARG A 71 -98.03 -33.58 6.82
CA ARG A 71 -98.39 -33.12 8.17
C ARG A 71 -97.21 -32.62 9.00
N LEU A 72 -96.05 -33.28 8.92
CA LEU A 72 -94.88 -32.98 9.74
C LEU A 72 -93.74 -32.27 9.01
N GLY A 73 -93.68 -32.37 7.67
CA GLY A 73 -92.63 -31.77 6.84
C GLY A 73 -91.27 -32.47 6.92
N ARG A 74 -90.87 -32.96 8.11
CA ARG A 74 -89.73 -33.84 8.39
C ARG A 74 -90.22 -35.09 9.11
N VAL A 75 -89.88 -36.27 8.60
CA VAL A 75 -90.35 -37.56 9.11
C VAL A 75 -89.20 -38.57 9.18
N SER A 76 -88.91 -39.07 10.37
CA SER A 76 -88.01 -40.22 10.59
C SER A 76 -88.69 -41.51 10.15
N LEU A 77 -88.02 -42.33 9.35
CA LEU A 77 -88.56 -43.62 8.89
C LEU A 77 -88.77 -44.62 10.04
N VAL A 78 -88.02 -44.48 11.14
CA VAL A 78 -88.19 -45.29 12.36
C VAL A 78 -89.48 -44.89 13.06
N ASP A 79 -89.72 -43.60 13.26
CA ASP A 79 -90.95 -43.11 13.93
C ASP A 79 -92.20 -43.35 13.07
N LEU A 80 -92.04 -43.28 11.74
CA LEU A 80 -93.04 -43.67 10.76
C LEU A 80 -93.39 -45.16 10.82
N SER A 81 -92.38 -46.04 10.95
CA SER A 81 -92.59 -47.49 11.13
C SER A 81 -93.35 -47.81 12.43
N GLY A 82 -93.08 -47.05 13.50
CA GLY A 82 -93.81 -47.14 14.77
C GLY A 82 -95.25 -46.60 14.68
N THR A 83 -95.45 -45.49 13.96
CA THR A 83 -96.75 -44.81 13.83
C THR A 83 -97.73 -45.58 12.94
N LEU A 84 -97.26 -46.09 11.80
CA LEU A 84 -98.06 -46.90 10.88
C LEU A 84 -98.10 -48.38 11.28
N GLY A 85 -97.28 -48.79 12.26
CA GLY A 85 -97.18 -50.17 12.71
C GLY A 85 -96.70 -51.15 11.64
N VAL A 86 -95.90 -50.69 10.67
CA VAL A 86 -95.36 -51.48 9.55
C VAL A 86 -93.84 -51.65 9.70
N GLU A 87 -93.30 -52.80 9.32
CA GLU A 87 -91.85 -53.05 9.43
C GLU A 87 -91.01 -52.08 8.58
N LEU A 88 -89.93 -51.54 9.18
CA LEU A 88 -89.07 -50.50 8.62
C LEU A 88 -88.62 -50.77 7.17
N VAL A 89 -88.29 -52.03 6.83
CA VAL A 89 -87.84 -52.43 5.48
C VAL A 89 -88.88 -52.13 4.39
N HIS A 90 -90.16 -52.14 4.73
CA HIS A 90 -91.24 -51.77 3.82
C HIS A 90 -91.44 -50.26 3.75
N CYS A 91 -91.36 -49.56 4.88
CA CYS A 91 -91.37 -48.09 4.94
C CYS A 91 -90.20 -47.47 4.16
N GLU A 92 -88.98 -47.99 4.32
CA GLU A 92 -87.78 -47.57 3.57
C GLU A 92 -87.96 -47.73 2.06
N ARG A 93 -88.46 -48.89 1.61
CA ARG A 93 -88.70 -49.16 0.19
C ARG A 93 -89.75 -48.22 -0.39
N GLN A 94 -90.84 -47.98 0.33
CA GLN A 94 -91.90 -47.10 -0.13
C GLN A 94 -91.47 -45.64 -0.13
N ALA A 95 -90.72 -45.20 0.89
CA ALA A 95 -90.11 -43.88 0.97
C ALA A 95 -89.14 -43.60 -0.20
N GLN A 96 -88.28 -44.56 -0.54
CA GLN A 96 -87.38 -44.43 -1.70
C GLN A 96 -88.16 -44.24 -3.01
N GLN A 97 -89.26 -44.96 -3.22
CA GLN A 97 -90.14 -44.73 -4.37
C GLN A 97 -90.82 -43.36 -4.33
N ILE A 98 -91.34 -42.94 -3.18
CA ILE A 98 -92.01 -41.63 -3.02
C ILE A 98 -91.03 -40.48 -3.33
N VAL A 99 -89.79 -40.57 -2.85
CA VAL A 99 -88.74 -39.56 -3.10
C VAL A 99 -88.24 -39.59 -4.55
N GLN A 100 -88.11 -40.76 -5.18
CA GLN A 100 -87.76 -40.84 -6.62
C GLN A 100 -88.83 -40.22 -7.53
N ASN A 101 -90.10 -40.26 -7.13
CA ASN A 101 -91.22 -39.67 -7.88
C ASN A 101 -91.44 -38.18 -7.58
N ASN A 102 -90.95 -37.65 -6.45
CA ASN A 102 -91.24 -36.28 -5.99
C ASN A 102 -89.93 -35.49 -5.72
N PRO A 103 -89.47 -34.63 -6.63
CA PRO A 103 -88.23 -33.84 -6.45
C PRO A 103 -88.33 -32.75 -5.36
N SER A 104 -89.52 -32.55 -4.78
CA SER A 104 -89.77 -31.70 -3.61
C SER A 104 -89.46 -32.39 -2.27
N LEU A 105 -89.07 -33.67 -2.29
CA LEU A 105 -88.70 -34.46 -1.12
C LEU A 105 -87.24 -34.92 -1.22
N SER A 106 -86.59 -35.10 -0.06
CA SER A 106 -85.21 -35.56 0.05
C SER A 106 -85.09 -36.59 1.17
N LEU A 107 -84.29 -37.65 0.97
CA LEU A 107 -84.07 -38.72 1.95
C LEU A 107 -82.63 -38.62 2.49
N MET A 108 -82.47 -38.28 3.76
CA MET A 108 -81.18 -38.06 4.40
C MET A 108 -81.10 -38.89 5.69
N GLN A 109 -80.10 -39.78 5.80
CA GLN A 109 -79.81 -40.56 7.02
C GLN A 109 -80.99 -41.34 7.65
N GLY A 110 -82.04 -41.65 6.88
CA GLY A 110 -83.26 -42.31 7.38
C GLY A 110 -84.40 -41.35 7.72
N GLU A 111 -84.29 -40.08 7.37
CA GLU A 111 -85.35 -39.08 7.47
C GLU A 111 -85.78 -38.57 6.09
N ILE A 112 -87.09 -38.40 5.88
CA ILE A 112 -87.65 -37.68 4.73
C ILE A 112 -87.80 -36.20 5.11
N LEU A 113 -87.26 -35.32 4.28
CA LEU A 113 -87.28 -33.86 4.42
C LEU A 113 -87.94 -33.24 3.19
N SER A 114 -89.07 -32.56 3.38
CA SER A 114 -89.78 -31.84 2.33
C SER A 114 -89.20 -30.45 2.07
N SER A 115 -89.46 -29.88 0.88
CA SER A 115 -89.20 -28.46 0.61
C SER A 115 -89.88 -27.58 1.65
N GLY A 116 -91.17 -27.81 1.94
CA GLY A 116 -91.95 -26.98 2.86
C GLY A 116 -91.35 -26.87 4.27
N TYR A 117 -90.76 -27.96 4.79
CA TYR A 117 -89.98 -27.92 6.03
C TYR A 117 -88.77 -26.98 5.94
N TRP A 118 -88.05 -27.02 4.81
CA TRP A 118 -86.94 -26.10 4.51
C TRP A 118 -87.38 -24.67 4.18
N ASP A 119 -88.61 -24.46 3.70
CA ASP A 119 -89.22 -23.14 3.51
C ASP A 119 -89.50 -22.51 4.89
N SER A 120 -90.20 -23.22 5.79
CA SER A 120 -90.47 -22.72 7.16
C SER A 120 -89.20 -22.56 8.01
N ILE A 121 -88.20 -23.43 7.86
CA ILE A 121 -86.89 -23.23 8.50
C ILE A 121 -86.17 -21.99 7.95
N ALA A 122 -86.30 -21.69 6.65
CA ALA A 122 -85.71 -20.48 6.08
C ALA A 122 -86.37 -19.21 6.64
N GLU A 123 -87.68 -19.22 6.85
CA GLU A 123 -88.42 -18.14 7.53
C GLU A 123 -87.97 -17.98 8.99
N GLU A 124 -87.91 -19.07 9.77
CA GLU A 124 -87.46 -19.04 11.17
C GLU A 124 -86.00 -18.55 11.31
N ILE A 125 -85.14 -18.94 10.36
CA ILE A 125 -83.75 -18.45 10.28
C ILE A 125 -83.71 -16.98 9.88
N ASN A 126 -84.60 -16.50 9.00
CA ASN A 126 -84.65 -15.09 8.62
C ASN A 126 -85.12 -14.20 9.77
N GLU A 127 -86.17 -14.58 10.51
CA GLU A 127 -86.59 -13.89 11.74
C GLU A 127 -85.47 -13.86 12.79
N SER A 128 -84.84 -15.01 13.03
CA SER A 128 -83.70 -15.11 13.94
C SER A 128 -82.54 -14.21 13.50
N LEU A 129 -82.27 -14.13 12.20
CA LEU A 129 -81.19 -13.34 11.60
C LEU A 129 -81.48 -11.84 11.70
N GLU A 130 -82.73 -11.42 11.52
CA GLU A 130 -83.12 -10.00 11.66
C GLU A 130 -82.91 -9.51 13.10
N VAL A 131 -83.25 -10.34 14.10
CA VAL A 131 -83.01 -10.03 15.52
C VAL A 131 -81.53 -10.09 15.90
N ALA A 132 -80.79 -11.11 15.45
CA ALA A 132 -79.39 -11.33 15.85
C ALA A 132 -78.36 -10.52 15.03
N GLY A 133 -78.72 -10.07 13.83
CA GLY A 133 -77.84 -9.42 12.85
C GLY A 133 -76.82 -10.35 12.16
N GLN A 134 -76.35 -11.37 12.87
CA GLN A 134 -75.43 -12.41 12.39
C GLN A 134 -75.73 -13.79 12.98
N ILE A 135 -75.60 -14.87 12.20
CA ILE A 135 -75.75 -16.27 12.66
C ILE A 135 -74.69 -17.18 12.00
N SER A 136 -74.17 -18.17 12.73
CA SER A 136 -73.24 -19.20 12.22
C SER A 136 -73.97 -20.37 11.56
N ILE A 137 -73.56 -20.81 10.36
CA ILE A 137 -74.11 -22.03 9.73
C ILE A 137 -73.88 -23.26 10.63
N VAL A 138 -72.74 -23.33 11.32
CA VAL A 138 -72.40 -24.47 12.19
C VAL A 138 -73.35 -24.55 13.40
N GLU A 139 -73.83 -23.41 13.88
CA GLU A 139 -74.85 -23.37 14.93
C GLU A 139 -76.23 -23.78 14.42
N LEU A 140 -76.63 -23.31 13.23
CA LEU A 140 -77.88 -23.73 12.58
C LEU A 140 -77.89 -25.24 12.28
N ALA A 141 -76.80 -25.76 11.72
CA ALA A 141 -76.56 -27.19 11.49
C ALA A 141 -76.73 -28.01 12.79
N ARG A 142 -76.11 -27.55 13.89
CA ARG A 142 -76.27 -28.16 15.22
C ARG A 142 -77.71 -28.05 15.76
N ARG A 143 -78.37 -26.91 15.59
CA ARG A 143 -79.73 -26.63 16.09
C ARG A 143 -80.78 -27.50 15.42
N PHE A 144 -80.68 -27.66 14.10
CA PHE A 144 -81.61 -28.46 13.30
C PHE A 144 -81.17 -29.92 13.08
N THR A 145 -80.06 -30.35 13.70
CA THR A 145 -79.46 -31.70 13.60
C THR A 145 -79.14 -32.17 12.18
N VAL A 146 -78.66 -31.26 11.32
CA VAL A 146 -78.31 -31.55 9.92
C VAL A 146 -76.84 -31.18 9.62
N GLY A 147 -76.20 -31.89 8.70
CA GLY A 147 -74.82 -31.60 8.27
C GLY A 147 -74.65 -30.19 7.70
N ALA A 148 -73.54 -29.52 8.05
CA ALA A 148 -73.29 -28.12 7.70
C ALA A 148 -73.23 -27.84 6.18
N GLU A 149 -72.79 -28.80 5.37
CA GLU A 149 -72.80 -28.70 3.91
C GLU A 149 -74.23 -28.67 3.35
N LEU A 150 -75.12 -29.55 3.83
CA LEU A 150 -76.52 -29.56 3.42
C LEU A 150 -77.24 -28.28 3.88
N MET A 151 -76.98 -27.83 5.11
CA MET A 151 -77.47 -26.53 5.60
C MET A 151 -76.97 -25.38 4.70
N THR A 152 -75.69 -25.36 4.33
CA THR A 152 -75.14 -24.36 3.40
C THR A 152 -75.85 -24.39 2.05
N ASN A 153 -76.05 -25.58 1.47
CA ASN A 153 -76.70 -25.75 0.18
C ASN A 153 -78.17 -25.28 0.21
N VAL A 154 -78.96 -25.72 1.19
CA VAL A 154 -80.37 -25.31 1.34
C VAL A 154 -80.49 -23.81 1.56
N LEU A 155 -79.69 -23.22 2.44
CA LEU A 155 -79.71 -21.77 2.67
C LEU A 155 -79.28 -21.01 1.41
N SER A 156 -78.24 -21.46 0.70
CA SER A 156 -77.74 -20.80 -0.52
C SER A 156 -78.78 -20.69 -1.64
N ALA A 157 -79.65 -21.71 -1.78
CA ALA A 157 -80.76 -21.70 -2.74
C ALA A 157 -81.91 -20.77 -2.34
N ARG A 158 -81.91 -20.27 -1.09
CA ARG A 158 -82.97 -19.43 -0.50
C ARG A 158 -82.50 -18.01 -0.13
N LEU A 159 -81.23 -17.68 -0.40
CA LEU A 159 -80.70 -16.32 -0.24
C LEU A 159 -81.35 -15.37 -1.26
N GLY A 160 -81.79 -14.21 -0.79
CA GLY A 160 -82.46 -13.19 -1.61
C GLY A 160 -83.95 -13.46 -1.89
N THR A 161 -84.46 -14.67 -1.60
CA THR A 161 -85.88 -15.00 -1.68
C THR A 161 -86.50 -15.05 -0.29
N SER A 162 -86.39 -16.16 0.44
CA SER A 162 -86.90 -16.30 1.82
C SER A 162 -85.94 -15.72 2.87
N ILE A 163 -84.64 -15.66 2.57
CA ILE A 163 -83.61 -15.21 3.50
C ILE A 163 -82.96 -13.93 2.97
N HIS A 164 -83.22 -12.80 3.62
CA HIS A 164 -82.66 -11.50 3.28
C HIS A 164 -81.28 -11.27 3.92
N GLY A 165 -80.37 -12.24 3.73
CA GLY A 165 -79.01 -12.24 4.28
C GLY A 165 -77.93 -12.44 3.23
N LYS A 166 -76.69 -12.05 3.57
CA LYS A 166 -75.46 -12.35 2.81
C LYS A 166 -74.68 -13.45 3.53
N LEU A 167 -74.26 -14.48 2.80
CA LEU A 167 -73.42 -15.54 3.32
C LEU A 167 -71.93 -15.26 3.04
N GLU A 168 -71.09 -15.29 4.07
CA GLU A 168 -69.64 -15.04 3.97
C GLU A 168 -68.91 -15.72 5.15
N GLY A 169 -67.79 -16.40 4.90
CA GLY A 169 -66.97 -17.02 5.96
C GLY A 169 -67.65 -18.16 6.76
N GLY A 170 -68.75 -18.74 6.26
CA GLY A 170 -69.56 -19.72 7.02
C GLY A 170 -70.53 -19.08 8.02
N GLN A 171 -70.71 -17.76 7.94
CA GLN A 171 -71.71 -17.00 8.70
C GLN A 171 -72.69 -16.30 7.74
N LEU A 172 -73.89 -16.03 8.25
CA LEU A 172 -74.98 -15.35 7.57
C LEU A 172 -75.20 -14.00 8.26
N TYR A 173 -75.27 -12.92 7.47
CA TYR A 173 -75.31 -11.55 7.95
C TYR A 173 -76.48 -10.77 7.34
N THR A 174 -77.16 -9.90 8.10
CA THR A 174 -78.12 -8.95 7.47
C THR A 174 -77.41 -7.86 6.67
N PRO A 175 -78.01 -7.32 5.59
CA PRO A 175 -77.48 -6.15 4.89
C PRO A 175 -77.27 -4.93 5.80
N ALA A 176 -78.16 -4.72 6.78
CA ALA A 176 -78.04 -3.66 7.78
C ALA A 176 -76.82 -3.85 8.70
N PHE A 177 -76.51 -5.10 9.08
CA PHE A 177 -75.34 -5.44 9.88
C PHE A 177 -74.03 -5.23 9.11
N VAL A 178 -73.96 -5.70 7.86
CA VAL A 178 -72.80 -5.46 6.97
C VAL A 178 -72.61 -3.97 6.70
N ALA A 179 -73.69 -3.21 6.49
CA ALA A 179 -73.64 -1.75 6.34
C ALA A 179 -73.12 -1.04 7.61
N ARG A 180 -73.53 -1.49 8.80
CA ARG A 180 -73.02 -0.99 10.10
C ARG A 180 -71.52 -1.21 10.21
N ILE A 181 -71.03 -2.42 9.93
CA ILE A 181 -69.59 -2.73 9.94
C ILE A 181 -68.85 -1.91 8.87
N ARG A 182 -69.34 -1.84 7.63
CA ARG A 182 -68.74 -1.03 6.56
C ARG A 182 -68.63 0.45 6.97
N ALA A 183 -69.62 0.99 7.66
CA ALA A 183 -69.55 2.35 8.21
C ALA A 183 -68.49 2.49 9.32
N THR A 184 -68.45 1.58 10.30
CA THR A 184 -67.46 1.57 11.40
C THR A 184 -66.03 1.44 10.89
N VAL A 185 -65.76 0.46 10.01
CA VAL A 185 -64.45 0.24 9.39
C VAL A 185 -64.04 1.46 8.58
N ARG A 186 -64.92 2.00 7.73
CA ARG A 186 -64.65 3.22 6.96
C ARG A 186 -64.34 4.43 7.85
N GLY A 187 -65.06 4.59 8.96
CA GLY A 187 -64.82 5.67 9.92
C GLY A 187 -63.44 5.55 10.58
N ALA A 188 -63.14 4.38 11.15
CA ALA A 188 -61.87 4.11 11.82
C ALA A 188 -60.68 4.23 10.86
N VAL A 189 -60.73 3.60 9.68
CA VAL A 189 -59.62 3.58 8.72
C VAL A 189 -59.36 4.96 8.10
N ARG A 190 -60.39 5.84 8.03
CA ARG A 190 -60.22 7.26 7.64
C ARG A 190 -59.57 8.12 8.74
N ALA A 191 -59.64 7.72 10.01
CA ALA A 191 -58.98 8.43 11.11
C ALA A 191 -57.49 8.07 11.26
N ILE A 192 -57.05 6.96 10.66
CA ILE A 192 -55.65 6.50 10.73
C ILE A 192 -54.76 7.37 9.84
N MET A 193 -53.74 7.98 10.45
CA MET A 193 -52.75 8.84 9.78
C MET A 193 -51.32 8.23 9.73
N VAL A 194 -51.13 7.02 10.24
CA VAL A 194 -49.83 6.33 10.38
C VAL A 194 -49.99 4.85 9.99
N PRO A 195 -48.99 4.16 9.39
CA PRO A 195 -49.13 2.75 9.03
C PRO A 195 -49.51 1.89 10.24
N THR A 196 -50.62 1.17 10.14
CA THR A 196 -51.27 0.49 11.27
C THR A 196 -51.55 -0.97 10.92
N SER A 197 -51.30 -1.88 11.88
CA SER A 197 -51.61 -3.30 11.71
C SER A 197 -53.12 -3.54 11.58
N VAL A 198 -53.49 -4.29 10.56
CA VAL A 198 -54.88 -4.68 10.24
C VAL A 198 -55.46 -5.55 11.37
N SER A 199 -54.65 -6.40 12.01
CA SER A 199 -55.09 -7.25 13.14
C SER A 199 -55.24 -6.48 14.46
N THR A 200 -54.43 -5.46 14.69
CA THR A 200 -54.60 -4.53 15.83
C THR A 200 -55.87 -3.71 15.66
N LEU A 201 -56.12 -3.23 14.44
CA LEU A 201 -57.34 -2.49 14.11
C LEU A 201 -58.60 -3.35 14.22
N SER A 202 -58.59 -4.61 13.72
CA SER A 202 -59.73 -5.51 13.87
C SER A 202 -60.04 -5.81 15.33
N SER A 203 -59.01 -6.08 16.14
CA SER A 203 -59.17 -6.38 17.57
C SER A 203 -59.71 -5.17 18.35
N PHE A 204 -59.21 -3.96 18.06
CA PHE A 204 -59.71 -2.72 18.67
C PHE A 204 -61.19 -2.46 18.33
N LEU A 205 -61.58 -2.63 17.07
CA LEU A 205 -62.97 -2.43 16.66
C LEU A 205 -63.90 -3.53 17.19
N GLN A 206 -63.44 -4.78 17.28
CA GLN A 206 -64.17 -5.86 17.96
C GLN A 206 -64.36 -5.58 19.46
N GLN A 207 -63.38 -4.98 20.14
CA GLN A 207 -63.54 -4.55 21.54
C GLN A 207 -64.59 -3.42 21.64
N GLN A 208 -64.44 -2.34 20.87
CA GLN A 208 -65.35 -1.20 20.92
C GLN A 208 -66.79 -1.58 20.54
N MET A 209 -67.00 -2.54 19.62
CA MET A 209 -68.33 -3.07 19.32
C MET A 209 -68.95 -3.84 20.51
N ARG A 210 -68.14 -4.60 21.26
CA ARG A 210 -68.61 -5.31 22.47
C ARG A 210 -68.92 -4.37 23.65
N GLU A 211 -68.32 -3.19 23.68
CA GLU A 211 -68.55 -2.18 24.73
C GLU A 211 -69.81 -1.32 24.49
N VAL A 212 -70.38 -1.36 23.27
CA VAL A 212 -71.60 -0.63 22.92
C VAL A 212 -72.87 -1.50 23.00
N ASP A 213 -72.76 -2.81 22.72
CA ASP A 213 -73.88 -3.75 22.83
C ASP A 213 -74.05 -4.27 24.28
N GLU A 214 -74.50 -3.43 25.23
CA GLU A 214 -74.97 -3.85 26.58
C GLU A 214 -76.30 -4.64 26.54
N GLY A 215 -76.64 -5.26 25.40
CA GLY A 215 -77.83 -6.10 25.22
C GLY A 215 -77.57 -7.55 25.65
N PRO A 216 -78.50 -8.23 26.36
CA PRO A 216 -78.24 -9.53 26.99
C PRO A 216 -78.11 -10.74 26.03
N ILE A 217 -78.06 -10.53 24.71
CA ILE A 217 -78.10 -11.58 23.68
C ILE A 217 -76.95 -11.43 22.66
N THR A 218 -76.61 -10.20 22.25
CA THR A 218 -75.76 -9.93 21.09
C THR A 218 -74.27 -9.77 21.43
N LYS A 219 -73.58 -10.89 21.67
CA LYS A 219 -72.10 -10.93 21.64
C LYS A 219 -71.59 -10.83 20.19
N VAL A 220 -71.66 -9.63 19.62
CA VAL A 220 -71.27 -9.37 18.23
C VAL A 220 -69.75 -9.50 18.04
N THR A 221 -69.30 -10.70 17.67
CA THR A 221 -68.00 -10.89 17.02
C THR A 221 -68.20 -10.95 15.52
N ALA A 222 -67.98 -9.82 14.83
CA ALA A 222 -67.72 -9.83 13.41
C ALA A 222 -66.45 -10.65 13.16
N ASP A 223 -66.50 -11.62 12.26
CA ASP A 223 -65.33 -12.45 11.95
C ASP A 223 -64.20 -11.63 11.29
N GLY A 224 -62.96 -12.06 11.51
CA GLY A 224 -61.77 -11.44 10.90
C GLY A 224 -61.84 -11.44 9.36
N GLY A 225 -62.46 -12.47 8.77
CA GLY A 225 -62.69 -12.55 7.32
C GLY A 225 -63.62 -11.45 6.81
N LEU A 226 -64.75 -11.18 7.50
CA LEU A 226 -65.67 -10.11 7.12
C LEU A 226 -64.99 -8.73 7.23
N PHE A 227 -64.23 -8.48 8.30
CA PHE A 227 -63.48 -7.23 8.45
C PHE A 227 -62.47 -7.02 7.32
N GLN A 228 -61.68 -8.04 6.97
CA GLN A 228 -60.70 -7.95 5.90
C GLN A 228 -61.34 -7.81 4.51
N SER A 229 -62.45 -8.51 4.27
CA SER A 229 -63.27 -8.39 3.05
C SER A 229 -63.80 -6.96 2.87
N VAL A 230 -64.42 -6.40 3.92
CA VAL A 230 -64.93 -5.01 3.95
C VAL A 230 -63.80 -3.98 3.76
N LEU A 231 -62.63 -4.18 4.38
CA LEU A 231 -61.48 -3.29 4.20
C LEU A 231 -60.95 -3.32 2.76
N ASN A 232 -60.83 -4.51 2.16
CA ASN A 232 -60.42 -4.67 0.77
C ASN A 232 -61.42 -3.97 -0.18
N GLN A 233 -62.72 -4.14 0.03
CA GLN A 233 -63.77 -3.46 -0.74
C GLN A 233 -63.70 -1.93 -0.59
N LEU A 234 -63.56 -1.40 0.63
CA LEU A 234 -63.47 0.04 0.87
C LEU A 234 -62.24 0.71 0.19
N ILE A 235 -61.16 -0.05 -0.04
CA ILE A 235 -59.99 0.40 -0.79
C ILE A 235 -60.23 0.27 -2.31
N ALA A 236 -60.80 -0.84 -2.78
CA ALA A 236 -61.11 -1.08 -4.19
C ALA A 236 -62.17 -0.11 -4.74
N ASP A 237 -63.21 0.18 -3.95
CA ASP A 237 -64.28 1.15 -4.25
C ASP A 237 -63.79 2.61 -4.15
N GLY A 238 -62.54 2.85 -3.72
CA GLY A 238 -61.96 4.19 -3.56
C GLY A 238 -62.52 5.01 -2.39
N GLU A 239 -63.43 4.45 -1.58
CA GLU A 239 -64.01 5.09 -0.39
C GLU A 239 -62.95 5.44 0.68
N VAL A 240 -61.83 4.71 0.70
CA VAL A 240 -60.73 4.85 1.65
C VAL A 240 -59.42 4.95 0.88
N LYS A 241 -58.76 6.11 0.98
CA LYS A 241 -57.49 6.36 0.28
C LYS A 241 -56.31 5.83 1.09
N GLY A 242 -55.84 4.64 0.72
CA GLY A 242 -54.63 4.03 1.27
C GLY A 242 -54.22 2.79 0.47
N SER A 243 -53.27 2.04 1.00
CA SER A 243 -52.79 0.78 0.41
C SER A 243 -52.51 -0.25 1.50
N LEU A 244 -52.66 -1.53 1.16
CA LEU A 244 -52.30 -2.65 2.02
C LEU A 244 -50.89 -3.13 1.66
N ARG A 245 -50.06 -3.37 2.68
CA ARG A 245 -48.68 -3.86 2.56
C ARG A 245 -48.46 -5.12 3.39
N GLY A 246 -47.46 -5.91 3.01
CA GLY A 246 -47.07 -7.14 3.73
C GLY A 246 -48.16 -8.21 3.75
N GLY A 247 -48.72 -8.58 2.59
CA GLY A 247 -49.75 -9.62 2.50
C GLY A 247 -51.06 -9.25 3.21
N ASN A 248 -51.50 -8.00 3.04
CA ASN A 248 -52.69 -7.43 3.70
C ASN A 248 -52.61 -7.34 5.24
N ALA A 249 -51.40 -7.36 5.83
CA ALA A 249 -51.20 -7.23 7.27
C ALA A 249 -51.14 -5.78 7.79
N VAL A 250 -50.70 -4.82 6.97
CA VAL A 250 -50.54 -3.40 7.38
C VAL A 250 -51.25 -2.46 6.42
N TYR A 251 -52.15 -1.62 6.95
CA TYR A 251 -52.78 -0.53 6.20
C TYR A 251 -51.91 0.73 6.27
N THR A 252 -51.57 1.28 5.11
CA THR A 252 -50.80 2.51 4.92
C THR A 252 -51.70 3.61 4.34
N PRO A 253 -52.07 4.66 5.11
CA PRO A 253 -52.89 5.75 4.61
C PRO A 253 -52.22 6.52 3.45
N ALA A 254 -53.00 6.98 2.48
CA ALA A 254 -52.46 7.79 1.37
C ALA A 254 -51.91 9.15 1.84
N VAL A 255 -52.48 9.71 2.92
CA VAL A 255 -51.95 10.94 3.55
C VAL A 255 -50.54 10.71 4.10
N PHE A 256 -50.31 9.58 4.79
CA PHE A 256 -48.99 9.20 5.27
C PHE A 256 -48.02 8.98 4.10
N ALA A 257 -48.41 8.21 3.08
CA ALA A 257 -47.55 7.93 1.94
C ALA A 257 -47.22 9.21 1.12
N GLY A 258 -48.16 10.16 1.04
CA GLY A 258 -47.95 11.47 0.44
C GLY A 258 -46.97 12.34 1.25
N ALA A 259 -47.16 12.42 2.57
CA ALA A 259 -46.25 13.14 3.46
C ALA A 259 -44.84 12.53 3.47
N GLN A 260 -44.74 11.20 3.59
CA GLN A 260 -43.49 10.43 3.51
C GLN A 260 -42.73 10.75 2.21
N ARG A 261 -43.40 10.69 1.05
CA ARG A 261 -42.78 11.04 -0.24
C ARG A 261 -42.35 12.51 -0.26
N GLY A 262 -43.24 13.42 0.11
CA GLY A 262 -42.96 14.87 0.10
C GLY A 262 -41.79 15.27 1.01
N SER A 263 -41.63 14.63 2.17
CA SER A 263 -40.47 14.84 3.05
C SER A 263 -39.17 14.34 2.43
N VAL A 264 -39.17 13.18 1.76
CA VAL A 264 -37.99 12.67 1.04
C VAL A 264 -37.64 13.56 -0.16
N GLU A 265 -38.65 13.97 -0.93
CA GLU A 265 -38.50 14.81 -2.11
C GLU A 265 -38.00 16.21 -1.76
N ALA A 266 -38.56 16.83 -0.72
CA ALA A 266 -38.07 18.11 -0.21
C ALA A 266 -36.63 18.01 0.34
N PHE A 267 -36.31 16.97 1.12
CA PHE A 267 -34.96 16.80 1.65
C PHE A 267 -33.93 16.60 0.52
N PHE A 268 -34.21 15.70 -0.43
CA PHE A 268 -33.29 15.37 -1.51
C PHE A 268 -33.13 16.54 -2.51
N SER A 269 -34.20 17.25 -2.86
CA SER A 269 -34.13 18.41 -3.74
C SER A 269 -33.46 19.64 -3.10
N GLN A 270 -33.55 19.80 -1.78
CA GLN A 270 -32.87 20.87 -1.05
C GLN A 270 -31.37 20.59 -0.84
N ASN A 271 -31.00 19.35 -0.52
CA ASN A 271 -29.65 19.02 -0.06
C ASN A 271 -28.78 18.31 -1.13
N GLY A 272 -29.39 17.70 -2.16
CA GLY A 272 -28.67 16.90 -3.16
C GLY A 272 -28.19 15.53 -2.67
N TYR A 273 -28.52 15.13 -1.44
CA TYR A 273 -28.22 13.80 -0.88
C TYR A 273 -29.30 13.38 0.13
N ILE A 274 -29.33 12.10 0.49
CA ILE A 274 -30.09 11.57 1.63
C ILE A 274 -29.48 10.25 2.14
N THR A 275 -29.42 10.06 3.46
CA THR A 275 -28.91 8.82 4.05
C THR A 275 -29.98 7.74 4.11
N PHE A 276 -29.61 6.47 3.88
CA PHE A 276 -30.55 5.34 3.99
C PHE A 276 -31.10 5.18 5.40
N ASP A 277 -30.37 5.65 6.42
CA ASP A 277 -30.82 5.68 7.81
C ASP A 277 -31.95 6.69 8.05
N THR A 278 -31.94 7.83 7.36
CA THR A 278 -33.07 8.78 7.36
C THR A 278 -34.30 8.13 6.71
N LEU A 279 -34.13 7.36 5.63
CA LEU A 279 -35.22 6.60 5.01
C LEU A 279 -35.75 5.45 5.89
N ARG A 280 -34.88 4.74 6.60
CA ARG A 280 -35.28 3.73 7.61
C ARG A 280 -36.14 4.38 8.70
N LYS A 281 -35.72 5.52 9.25
CA LYS A 281 -36.47 6.32 10.26
C LYS A 281 -37.82 6.81 9.72
N LEU A 282 -37.92 7.14 8.44
CA LEU A 282 -39.16 7.51 7.77
C LEU A 282 -40.09 6.33 7.42
N ASN A 283 -39.74 5.08 7.79
CA ASN A 283 -40.47 3.85 7.43
C ASN A 283 -40.57 3.59 5.91
N VAL A 284 -39.51 3.91 5.16
CA VAL A 284 -39.40 3.56 3.73
C VAL A 284 -38.78 2.15 3.61
N PRO A 285 -39.50 1.16 3.05
CA PRO A 285 -38.95 -0.17 2.78
C PRO A 285 -37.93 -0.11 1.65
N GLN A 286 -36.88 -0.94 1.73
CA GLN A 286 -35.81 -1.07 0.72
C GLN A 286 -35.26 0.28 0.19
N PRO A 287 -34.66 1.12 1.05
CA PRO A 287 -34.25 2.50 0.72
C PRO A 287 -33.50 2.71 -0.60
N LYS A 288 -32.58 1.80 -0.95
CA LYS A 288 -31.79 1.92 -2.20
C LYS A 288 -32.66 1.79 -3.45
N GLN A 289 -33.53 0.78 -3.49
CA GLN A 289 -34.44 0.53 -4.62
C GLN A 289 -35.49 1.64 -4.74
N TYR A 290 -36.06 2.09 -3.62
CA TYR A 290 -37.02 3.20 -3.58
C TYR A 290 -36.46 4.47 -4.23
N LEU A 291 -35.22 4.86 -3.92
CA LEU A 291 -34.60 6.04 -4.52
C LEU A 291 -34.19 5.82 -5.98
N GLN A 292 -33.70 4.63 -6.35
CA GLN A 292 -33.34 4.30 -7.73
C GLN A 292 -34.56 4.30 -8.68
N GLU A 293 -35.75 3.94 -8.19
CA GLU A 293 -36.99 4.04 -8.96
C GLU A 293 -37.48 5.49 -9.16
N MET A 294 -37.28 6.37 -8.16
CA MET A 294 -37.69 7.79 -8.25
C MET A 294 -36.66 8.68 -8.97
N TYR A 295 -35.36 8.46 -8.75
CA TYR A 295 -34.27 9.35 -9.18
C TYR A 295 -33.23 8.58 -10.00
N LYS A 296 -33.45 8.53 -11.33
CA LYS A 296 -32.56 7.82 -12.27
C LYS A 296 -31.17 8.45 -12.38
N ASP A 297 -31.07 9.76 -12.12
CA ASP A 297 -29.85 10.56 -12.23
C ASP A 297 -29.09 10.67 -10.89
N GLY A 298 -29.51 9.89 -9.88
CA GLY A 298 -28.85 9.78 -8.58
C GLY A 298 -28.11 8.45 -8.40
N VAL A 299 -27.05 8.47 -7.59
CA VAL A 299 -26.18 7.31 -7.34
C VAL A 299 -26.38 6.80 -5.92
N ALA A 300 -26.58 5.48 -5.80
CA ALA A 300 -26.64 4.79 -4.52
C ALA A 300 -25.23 4.33 -4.11
N LEU A 301 -24.73 4.87 -2.99
CA LEU A 301 -23.47 4.46 -2.36
C LEU A 301 -23.78 3.40 -1.28
N GLU A 302 -22.98 3.29 -0.22
CA GLU A 302 -23.17 2.30 0.84
C GLU A 302 -24.23 2.72 1.86
N ASP A 303 -24.09 3.91 2.44
CA ASP A 303 -25.03 4.47 3.42
C ASP A 303 -25.77 5.73 2.93
N VAL A 304 -25.30 6.34 1.83
CA VAL A 304 -25.88 7.57 1.26
C VAL A 304 -26.35 7.37 -0.19
N PHE A 305 -27.38 8.11 -0.58
CA PHE A 305 -27.78 8.31 -1.98
C PHE A 305 -27.53 9.77 -2.35
N VAL A 306 -26.84 10.01 -3.45
CA VAL A 306 -26.39 11.34 -3.89
C VAL A 306 -26.95 11.71 -5.25
N HIS A 307 -27.14 13.00 -5.50
CA HIS A 307 -27.45 13.53 -6.82
C HIS A 307 -26.17 13.67 -7.65
N SER A 308 -26.24 13.41 -8.96
CA SER A 308 -25.09 13.48 -9.88
C SER A 308 -24.36 14.83 -9.89
N SER A 309 -25.04 15.94 -9.54
CA SER A 309 -24.41 17.25 -9.41
C SER A 309 -23.27 17.32 -8.37
N LEU A 310 -23.31 16.49 -7.32
CA LEU A 310 -22.22 16.42 -6.34
C LEU A 310 -20.96 15.81 -6.98
N ILE A 311 -21.14 14.76 -7.80
CA ILE A 311 -20.04 14.14 -8.56
C ILE A 311 -19.48 15.14 -9.57
N SER A 312 -20.32 15.95 -10.23
CA SER A 312 -19.85 17.01 -11.15
C SER A 312 -19.08 18.13 -10.43
N GLN A 313 -19.41 18.45 -9.18
CA GLN A 313 -18.68 19.44 -8.38
C GLN A 313 -17.31 18.88 -7.94
N LEU A 314 -17.26 17.62 -7.50
CA LEU A 314 -16.01 16.95 -7.15
C LEU A 314 -15.11 16.73 -8.37
N ASP A 315 -15.67 16.42 -9.54
CA ASP A 315 -14.88 16.25 -10.78
C ASP A 315 -14.28 17.59 -11.27
N ALA A 316 -15.00 18.70 -11.11
CA ALA A 316 -14.46 20.03 -11.41
C ALA A 316 -13.32 20.43 -10.45
N ALA A 317 -13.46 20.15 -9.15
CA ALA A 317 -12.38 20.33 -8.18
C ALA A 317 -11.17 19.43 -8.48
N ALA A 318 -11.41 18.20 -8.95
CA ALA A 318 -10.36 17.30 -9.41
C ALA A 318 -9.65 17.82 -10.66
N GLU A 319 -10.38 18.33 -11.65
CA GLU A 319 -9.79 18.94 -12.85
C GLU A 319 -8.92 20.15 -12.49
N GLU A 320 -9.41 21.05 -11.63
CA GLU A 320 -8.66 22.21 -11.15
C GLU A 320 -7.38 21.79 -10.41
N ALA A 321 -7.45 20.84 -9.47
CA ALA A 321 -6.29 20.38 -8.72
C ALA A 321 -5.24 19.66 -9.59
N ILE A 322 -5.69 18.82 -10.53
CA ILE A 322 -4.80 18.07 -11.42
C ILE A 322 -4.12 19.02 -12.41
N ALA A 323 -4.84 19.98 -12.98
CA ALA A 323 -4.30 21.01 -13.88
C ALA A 323 -3.40 22.01 -13.16
N GLY A 324 -3.78 22.42 -11.94
CA GLY A 324 -3.02 23.31 -11.06
C GLY A 324 -1.77 22.69 -10.44
N LYS A 325 -1.54 21.37 -10.65
CA LYS A 325 -0.43 20.58 -10.07
C LYS A 325 -0.45 20.53 -8.54
N SER A 326 -1.63 20.52 -7.94
CA SER A 326 -1.81 20.45 -6.49
C SER A 326 -2.36 19.07 -6.08
N TRP A 327 -3.06 19.06 -4.96
CA TRP A 327 -3.84 17.95 -4.40
C TRP A 327 -5.21 18.52 -3.99
N PHE A 328 -6.19 17.64 -3.76
CA PHE A 328 -7.42 17.99 -3.05
C PHE A 328 -7.91 16.82 -2.20
N ASP A 329 -8.72 17.11 -1.18
CA ASP A 329 -9.45 16.13 -0.37
C ASP A 329 -10.95 16.28 -0.65
N VAL A 330 -11.67 15.16 -0.69
CA VAL A 330 -13.12 15.12 -0.86
C VAL A 330 -13.86 15.42 0.44
N LEU A 331 -13.32 15.08 1.61
CA LEU A 331 -14.04 15.21 2.88
C LEU A 331 -14.53 16.66 3.18
N PRO A 332 -13.73 17.73 2.96
CA PRO A 332 -14.20 19.10 3.16
C PRO A 332 -15.22 19.61 2.12
N LEU A 333 -15.38 18.88 1.00
CA LEU A 333 -16.26 19.23 -0.10
C LEU A 333 -17.61 18.48 -0.06
N VAL A 334 -17.74 17.45 0.79
CA VAL A 334 -18.97 16.68 0.98
C VAL A 334 -19.65 17.01 2.31
N PRO A 335 -20.98 16.81 2.43
CA PRO A 335 -21.65 16.91 3.72
C PRO A 335 -21.13 15.85 4.71
N SER A 336 -20.96 16.20 5.98
CA SER A 336 -20.49 15.29 7.06
C SER A 336 -21.39 14.08 7.35
N SER A 337 -22.51 13.94 6.63
CA SER A 337 -23.31 12.70 6.58
C SER A 337 -22.74 11.65 5.60
N ILE A 338 -21.66 11.96 4.87
CA ILE A 338 -20.96 11.05 3.95
C ILE A 338 -19.63 10.66 4.60
N GLY A 339 -19.52 9.42 5.09
CA GLY A 339 -18.28 8.89 5.66
C GLY A 339 -17.23 8.52 4.59
N PRO A 340 -15.98 8.24 5.00
CA PRO A 340 -14.84 8.08 4.09
C PRO A 340 -15.03 6.96 3.05
N SER A 341 -15.67 5.84 3.42
CA SER A 341 -15.92 4.76 2.44
C SER A 341 -16.93 5.15 1.35
N ASP A 342 -17.83 6.11 1.59
CA ASP A 342 -18.68 6.65 0.52
C ASP A 342 -18.00 7.82 -0.21
N ALA A 343 -17.09 8.54 0.43
CA ALA A 343 -16.21 9.52 -0.23
C ALA A 343 -15.21 8.85 -1.20
N GLU A 344 -14.59 7.73 -0.85
CA GLU A 344 -13.75 6.90 -1.75
C GLU A 344 -14.51 6.53 -3.02
N LYS A 345 -15.76 6.04 -2.85
CA LYS A 345 -16.63 5.68 -3.98
C LYS A 345 -16.97 6.91 -4.84
N LEU A 346 -17.17 8.09 -4.25
CA LEU A 346 -17.35 9.35 -4.99
C LEU A 346 -16.09 9.74 -5.80
N VAL A 347 -14.88 9.63 -5.23
CA VAL A 347 -13.61 9.85 -5.94
C VAL A 347 -13.52 8.95 -7.17
N VAL A 348 -13.80 7.65 -7.02
CA VAL A 348 -13.72 6.66 -8.11
C VAL A 348 -14.79 6.87 -9.18
N LEU A 349 -15.91 7.53 -8.86
CA LEU A 349 -16.96 7.89 -9.82
C LEU A 349 -16.66 9.14 -10.66
N CYS A 350 -15.71 9.99 -10.25
CA CYS A 350 -15.34 11.23 -10.95
C CYS A 350 -14.63 10.94 -12.30
N PRO A 351 -15.20 11.31 -13.46
CA PRO A 351 -14.64 11.00 -14.79
C PRO A 351 -13.19 11.44 -15.02
N THR A 352 -12.81 12.62 -14.52
CA THR A 352 -11.47 13.20 -14.63
C THR A 352 -10.48 12.45 -13.75
N VAL A 353 -10.88 12.03 -12.54
CA VAL A 353 -10.05 11.14 -11.68
C VAL A 353 -9.86 9.77 -12.35
N GLN A 354 -10.93 9.16 -12.87
CA GLN A 354 -10.83 7.88 -13.60
C GLN A 354 -9.90 7.95 -14.81
N LYS A 355 -9.89 9.08 -15.52
CA LYS A 355 -8.98 9.32 -16.64
C LYS A 355 -7.54 9.50 -16.15
N ALA A 356 -7.33 10.36 -15.17
CA ALA A 356 -5.99 10.66 -14.65
C ALA A 356 -5.32 9.45 -13.98
N LEU A 357 -6.09 8.54 -13.38
CA LEU A 357 -5.59 7.28 -12.83
C LEU A 357 -5.15 6.30 -13.94
N LYS A 358 -5.85 6.27 -15.09
CA LYS A 358 -5.48 5.47 -16.28
C LYS A 358 -4.27 6.05 -17.00
N ASP A 359 -4.20 7.38 -17.12
CA ASP A 359 -3.11 8.11 -17.76
C ASP A 359 -1.85 8.22 -16.86
N GLY A 360 -1.94 7.81 -15.58
CA GLY A 360 -0.85 7.90 -14.60
C GLY A 360 -0.50 9.34 -14.19
N THR A 361 -1.45 10.27 -14.36
CA THR A 361 -1.30 11.71 -14.08
C THR A 361 -1.85 12.13 -12.72
N ALA A 362 -2.57 11.26 -12.01
CA ALA A 362 -2.97 11.43 -10.62
C ALA A 362 -2.78 10.14 -9.80
N VAL A 363 -2.73 10.29 -8.47
CA VAL A 363 -2.65 9.20 -7.48
C VAL A 363 -3.66 9.48 -6.36
N ILE A 364 -4.40 8.46 -5.92
CA ILE A 364 -5.27 8.53 -4.74
C ILE A 364 -4.47 8.03 -3.53
N LEU A 365 -4.54 8.74 -2.39
CA LEU A 365 -3.94 8.35 -1.10
C LEU A 365 -4.93 8.67 0.03
N ALA A 366 -4.83 7.94 1.14
CA ALA A 366 -5.76 8.05 2.29
C ALA A 366 -7.24 7.94 1.89
N ASP A 367 -7.52 7.24 0.77
CA ASP A 367 -8.80 6.90 0.16
C ASP A 367 -9.71 8.08 -0.28
N THR A 368 -9.58 9.27 0.33
CA THR A 368 -10.35 10.49 0.00
C THR A 368 -9.56 11.57 -0.73
N CYS A 369 -8.23 11.51 -0.72
CA CYS A 369 -7.35 12.55 -1.26
C CYS A 369 -6.77 12.19 -2.63
N VAL A 370 -6.84 13.11 -3.59
CA VAL A 370 -6.28 12.95 -4.94
C VAL A 370 -5.13 13.94 -5.15
N LEU A 371 -3.98 13.44 -5.61
CA LEU A 371 -2.77 14.22 -5.80
C LEU A 371 -2.33 14.16 -7.26
N SER A 372 -1.96 15.31 -7.84
CA SER A 372 -1.34 15.34 -9.17
C SER A 372 -0.01 14.57 -9.15
N ALA A 373 0.22 13.70 -10.14
CA ALA A 373 1.49 13.00 -10.30
C ALA A 373 2.66 13.94 -10.65
N THR A 374 2.39 15.23 -10.89
CA THR A 374 3.42 16.28 -10.93
C THR A 374 3.76 16.79 -9.52
N PHE A 375 2.76 17.10 -8.68
CA PHE A 375 2.96 17.44 -7.25
C PHE A 375 3.84 16.42 -6.53
N VAL A 376 3.55 15.12 -6.70
CA VAL A 376 4.32 14.02 -6.07
C VAL A 376 5.76 13.94 -6.60
N LYS A 377 6.02 14.35 -7.86
CA LYS A 377 7.38 14.42 -8.43
C LYS A 377 8.13 15.65 -7.92
N ASP A 378 7.50 16.82 -7.93
CA ASP A 378 8.09 18.07 -7.48
C ASP A 378 8.45 18.00 -5.97
N LEU A 379 7.61 17.33 -5.17
CA LEU A 379 7.90 17.02 -3.77
C LEU A 379 9.04 16.00 -3.62
N LEU A 380 9.05 14.93 -4.43
CA LEU A 380 10.15 13.96 -4.43
C LEU A 380 11.49 14.63 -4.77
N GLU A 381 11.55 15.49 -5.79
CA GLU A 381 12.78 16.20 -6.17
C GLU A 381 13.28 17.13 -5.05
N LYS A 382 12.38 17.84 -4.35
CA LYS A 382 12.73 18.61 -3.15
C LYS A 382 13.32 17.73 -2.04
N LEU A 383 12.68 16.60 -1.73
CA LEU A 383 13.17 15.66 -0.69
C LEU A 383 14.48 15.00 -1.07
N GLU A 384 14.67 14.59 -2.34
CA GLU A 384 15.93 14.03 -2.82
C GLU A 384 17.06 15.07 -2.78
N ASN A 385 16.80 16.34 -3.09
CA ASN A 385 17.79 17.41 -2.99
C ASN A 385 18.17 17.69 -1.53
N LEU A 386 17.19 17.76 -0.62
CA LEU A 386 17.45 17.83 0.83
C LEU A 386 18.28 16.62 1.30
N ALA A 387 17.97 15.41 0.84
CA ALA A 387 18.71 14.20 1.19
C ALA A 387 20.14 14.18 0.66
N ARG A 388 20.37 14.66 -0.58
CA ARG A 388 21.71 14.87 -1.16
C ARG A 388 22.52 15.84 -0.30
N ASP A 389 21.94 16.96 0.11
CA ASP A 389 22.67 18.00 0.85
C ASP A 389 22.91 17.65 2.32
N LEU A 390 21.98 16.98 3.00
CA LEU A 390 22.25 16.39 4.32
C LEU A 390 23.33 15.29 4.24
N THR A 391 23.35 14.51 3.16
CA THR A 391 24.38 13.48 2.94
C THR A 391 25.77 14.12 2.74
N LYS A 392 25.90 15.18 1.93
CA LYS A 392 27.15 15.96 1.79
C LYS A 392 27.63 16.48 3.16
N LYS A 393 26.79 17.25 3.84
CA LYS A 393 27.08 17.86 5.15
C LYS A 393 27.45 16.83 6.23
N ARG A 394 26.89 15.62 6.19
CA ARG A 394 27.23 14.56 7.15
C ARG A 394 28.45 13.74 6.73
N VAL A 395 28.78 13.63 5.44
CA VAL A 395 30.08 13.11 4.97
C VAL A 395 31.21 14.10 5.28
N GLU A 396 30.94 15.40 5.30
CA GLU A 396 31.84 16.44 5.79
C GLU A 396 31.98 16.36 7.32
N ASN A 397 30.89 16.44 8.09
CA ASN A 397 30.95 16.45 9.56
C ASN A 397 31.45 15.12 10.19
N LYS A 398 31.25 13.95 9.54
CA LYS A 398 31.84 12.68 10.03
C LYS A 398 33.37 12.60 9.85
N LYS A 399 34.02 13.57 9.16
CA LYS A 399 35.49 13.73 9.19
C LYS A 399 35.93 14.34 10.52
N PHE A 400 35.36 15.49 10.88
CA PHE A 400 35.68 16.25 12.10
C PHE A 400 35.61 15.40 13.38
N ASN A 401 34.52 14.65 13.57
CA ASN A 401 34.32 13.88 14.81
C ASN A 401 35.24 12.65 14.97
N LYS A 402 36.07 12.29 13.98
CA LYS A 402 36.95 11.12 14.07
C LYS A 402 38.33 11.40 14.71
N VAL A 403 38.63 12.66 14.98
CA VAL A 403 39.91 13.11 15.59
C VAL A 403 39.91 12.98 17.12
N SER A 404 38.73 12.91 17.75
CA SER A 404 38.57 13.03 19.21
C SER A 404 38.00 11.79 19.90
N THR A 405 38.71 10.65 19.89
CA THR A 405 38.44 9.51 20.81
C THR A 405 39.59 8.49 20.94
N GLN A 406 40.82 8.94 21.20
CA GLN A 406 41.84 8.11 21.86
C GLN A 406 42.58 8.91 22.95
N SER A 407 42.87 8.25 24.07
CA SER A 407 43.13 8.85 25.40
C SER A 407 41.90 9.57 25.98
N LEU A 408 41.61 9.59 27.28
CA LEU A 408 42.29 9.02 28.47
C LEU A 408 41.34 8.13 29.28
N SER A 409 41.88 7.20 30.08
CA SER A 409 41.09 6.28 30.94
C SER A 409 41.69 6.10 32.33
N GLU A 410 41.84 7.21 33.06
CA GLU A 410 42.18 7.38 34.49
C GLU A 410 41.80 8.85 34.80
N GLY A 411 41.22 9.24 35.94
CA GLY A 411 40.75 8.53 37.13
C GLY A 411 40.34 9.55 38.20
N VAL A 412 39.94 9.09 39.40
CA VAL A 412 39.58 9.90 40.60
C VAL A 412 38.20 10.57 40.58
N THR A 413 37.53 10.50 41.74
CA THR A 413 36.17 10.97 42.07
C THR A 413 36.19 12.18 43.02
N GLY A 414 35.16 13.05 43.01
CA GLY A 414 34.82 13.83 44.21
C GLY A 414 33.82 14.99 44.06
N ILE A 415 32.82 15.01 44.96
CA ILE A 415 32.05 16.20 45.44
C ILE A 415 31.08 16.81 44.38
N SER A 416 29.76 16.54 44.42
CA SER A 416 28.69 17.06 45.32
C SER A 416 28.30 18.54 45.05
N THR A 417 27.04 18.98 45.13
CA THR A 417 25.73 18.37 45.54
C THR A 417 24.76 18.29 44.33
N THR A 418 23.42 18.20 44.35
CA THR A 418 22.28 18.16 45.33
C THR A 418 21.11 17.44 44.60
N ASP A 419 20.29 16.57 45.23
CA ASP A 419 19.04 16.83 46.01
C ASP A 419 17.85 17.30 45.13
N THR A 420 16.64 16.70 45.14
CA THR A 420 15.91 15.97 46.20
C THR A 420 15.11 14.71 45.76
N GLY A 421 14.90 13.76 46.69
CA GLY A 421 13.80 12.76 46.73
C GLY A 421 13.91 11.48 45.86
N THR A 422 13.42 10.30 46.26
CA THR A 422 12.88 9.84 47.56
C THR A 422 12.96 8.31 47.69
N GLU A 423 13.04 7.83 48.95
CA GLU A 423 12.62 6.50 49.47
C GLU A 423 13.31 5.19 49.00
N ASP A 424 14.17 4.73 49.92
CA ASP A 424 14.56 3.36 50.28
C ASP A 424 13.82 2.12 49.71
N ALA A 425 14.63 1.14 49.28
CA ALA A 425 14.47 -0.25 49.72
C ALA A 425 15.85 -0.97 49.75
N SER A 426 16.17 -1.65 50.86
CA SER A 426 17.50 -2.27 51.06
C SER A 426 17.59 -3.72 50.55
N GLY A 427 18.73 -4.09 49.94
CA GLY A 427 18.90 -5.40 49.28
C GLY A 427 20.35 -5.89 49.17
N GLN A 428 20.86 -6.49 50.25
CA GLN A 428 22.14 -7.23 50.35
C GLN A 428 22.26 -8.41 49.35
N LEU A 429 23.42 -9.01 48.99
CA LEU A 429 24.86 -8.76 49.22
C LEU A 429 25.68 -9.75 48.33
N LYS A 430 26.98 -9.46 48.11
CA LYS A 430 28.05 -10.40 47.68
C LYS A 430 27.93 -10.97 46.24
N GLY A 431 29.03 -11.33 45.56
CA GLY A 431 30.43 -11.16 45.98
C GLY A 431 31.46 -12.16 45.44
N GLY A 432 31.45 -12.45 44.12
CA GLY A 432 32.59 -12.93 43.31
C GLY A 432 33.32 -14.25 43.65
N ARG A 433 33.94 -14.86 42.61
CA ARG A 433 35.36 -15.29 42.67
C ARG A 433 35.97 -15.62 41.31
N ARG A 434 37.31 -15.54 41.27
CA ARG A 434 38.18 -15.82 40.10
C ARG A 434 38.60 -17.30 40.02
N LYS A 435 38.70 -17.84 38.79
CA LYS A 435 39.72 -18.81 38.28
C LYS A 435 39.54 -18.88 36.75
N LYS A 436 40.52 -18.74 35.85
CA LYS A 436 41.99 -19.01 35.77
C LYS A 436 42.36 -20.43 35.35
N GLY A 437 42.73 -20.57 34.06
CA GLY A 437 43.53 -21.66 33.48
C GLY A 437 42.74 -22.82 32.85
N ASN A 438 43.32 -23.70 32.03
CA ASN A 438 44.61 -23.66 31.30
C ASN A 438 44.77 -24.94 30.43
N GLN A 439 45.20 -24.82 29.16
CA GLN A 439 45.80 -25.93 28.34
C GLN A 439 44.89 -27.18 28.06
N SER A 440 45.21 -28.15 27.19
CA SER A 440 46.19 -28.32 26.08
C SER A 440 45.80 -29.54 25.18
N ASN A 441 46.59 -29.80 24.12
CA ASN A 441 46.67 -31.03 23.30
C ASN A 441 45.50 -31.31 22.32
N GLY A 442 45.68 -32.01 21.19
CA GLY A 442 46.92 -32.51 20.56
C GLY A 442 46.69 -33.74 19.65
N ALA A 443 47.63 -34.04 18.72
CA ALA A 443 47.67 -35.20 17.80
C ALA A 443 46.57 -35.27 16.69
N THR A 444 46.74 -35.89 15.50
CA THR A 444 47.94 -36.36 14.73
C THR A 444 47.54 -36.56 13.24
N ARG A 445 48.51 -36.54 12.28
CA ARG A 445 48.30 -36.79 10.83
C ARG A 445 48.18 -38.30 10.50
N PRO A 446 47.72 -38.68 9.28
CA PRO A 446 48.66 -38.91 8.17
C PRO A 446 48.19 -38.35 6.80
N ALA A 447 49.06 -38.44 5.80
CA ALA A 447 48.76 -38.28 4.36
C ALA A 447 48.85 -39.69 3.68
N PRO A 448 48.51 -39.90 2.38
CA PRO A 448 49.11 -39.23 1.20
C PRO A 448 48.04 -38.86 0.12
N GLU A 449 48.28 -38.62 -1.19
CA GLU A 449 49.48 -38.70 -2.04
C GLU A 449 49.50 -37.68 -3.23
N ILE A 450 50.65 -37.63 -3.89
CA ILE A 450 51.10 -36.90 -5.10
C ILE A 450 50.37 -37.25 -6.43
N GLU A 451 50.12 -36.23 -7.28
CA GLU A 451 50.65 -36.19 -8.66
C GLU A 451 50.80 -34.74 -9.18
N ALA A 452 51.74 -34.48 -10.11
CA ALA A 452 52.14 -33.11 -10.46
C ALA A 452 52.72 -32.96 -11.88
N VAL A 453 52.29 -31.93 -12.63
CA VAL A 453 52.99 -31.40 -13.81
C VAL A 453 52.88 -29.87 -13.88
N VAL A 454 54.01 -29.22 -14.16
CA VAL A 454 54.23 -27.79 -14.48
C VAL A 454 55.31 -27.83 -15.58
N PRO A 455 55.21 -27.10 -16.73
CA PRO A 455 55.62 -25.68 -16.73
C PRO A 455 55.19 -24.78 -17.92
N LYS A 456 55.77 -23.56 -17.92
CA LYS A 456 55.97 -22.60 -19.03
C LYS A 456 54.80 -21.65 -19.37
N GLU A 457 54.96 -20.34 -19.12
CA GLU A 457 55.81 -19.33 -19.80
C GLU A 457 55.19 -18.81 -21.11
N GLY A 458 54.86 -17.52 -21.19
CA GLY A 458 54.36 -16.92 -22.44
C GLY A 458 54.10 -15.41 -22.39
N LYS A 459 54.98 -14.64 -23.03
CA LYS A 459 54.80 -13.22 -23.39
C LYS A 459 53.44 -13.03 -24.11
N GLY A 460 52.64 -11.98 -23.94
CA GLY A 460 52.91 -10.62 -23.44
C GLY A 460 52.81 -9.58 -24.58
N LYS A 461 52.52 -8.30 -24.26
CA LYS A 461 52.17 -7.18 -25.21
C LYS A 461 50.77 -7.32 -25.85
N ARG A 462 50.10 -6.27 -26.36
CA ARG A 462 50.06 -4.80 -26.13
C ARG A 462 48.84 -4.24 -26.88
N ARG A 463 48.32 -3.08 -26.45
CA ARG A 463 47.61 -2.04 -27.25
C ARG A 463 46.46 -2.52 -28.16
N ALA A 464 45.21 -2.26 -27.80
CA ALA A 464 44.50 -0.96 -27.96
C ALA A 464 43.88 -0.77 -29.36
N GLY A 465 42.57 -0.51 -29.37
CA GLY A 465 41.76 -0.10 -30.52
C GLY A 465 40.43 0.48 -29.99
N LYS A 466 40.00 1.63 -30.50
CA LYS A 466 38.90 2.43 -29.91
C LYS A 466 37.92 2.90 -30.99
N SER A 467 36.75 2.28 -31.04
CA SER A 467 35.56 2.64 -31.83
C SER A 467 34.35 2.06 -31.08
N LYS A 468 33.39 2.81 -30.53
CA LYS A 468 32.65 4.05 -30.91
C LYS A 468 31.58 3.79 -31.99
N GLY A 469 30.31 3.74 -31.54
CA GLY A 469 29.09 3.62 -32.35
C GLY A 469 28.59 2.18 -32.52
N GLU A 470 27.29 1.88 -32.52
CA GLU A 470 26.11 2.70 -32.14
C GLU A 470 24.93 1.79 -31.66
N LYS A 471 23.75 2.39 -31.40
CA LYS A 471 22.43 1.85 -31.01
C LYS A 471 21.95 0.67 -31.92
N VAL A 472 20.86 -0.07 -31.68
CA VAL A 472 19.51 0.24 -31.15
C VAL A 472 18.84 -1.04 -30.56
N SER A 473 17.83 -0.88 -29.70
CA SER A 473 16.79 -1.88 -29.29
C SER A 473 17.24 -3.16 -28.56
N GLY A 474 16.41 -3.80 -27.73
CA GLY A 474 15.05 -3.45 -27.27
C GLY A 474 14.39 -4.66 -26.58
N GLU A 475 13.49 -4.40 -25.62
CA GLU A 475 12.53 -5.32 -24.96
C GLU A 475 13.01 -6.74 -24.56
N ALA A 476 13.19 -7.10 -23.27
CA ALA A 476 12.22 -7.23 -22.17
C ALA A 476 11.66 -8.66 -22.00
N VAL A 477 10.97 -8.88 -20.86
CA VAL A 477 10.25 -10.09 -20.41
C VAL A 477 11.09 -11.27 -19.89
N ALA A 478 10.85 -11.56 -18.62
CA ALA A 478 11.43 -12.60 -17.77
C ALA A 478 11.16 -14.05 -18.20
N GLY A 479 12.08 -14.95 -17.84
CA GLY A 479 11.83 -16.39 -17.70
C GLY A 479 11.82 -16.81 -16.22
N VAL A 480 10.88 -17.68 -15.81
CA VAL A 480 10.56 -17.96 -14.38
C VAL A 480 11.02 -19.35 -13.92
N SER A 481 11.72 -19.41 -12.79
CA SER A 481 11.76 -20.55 -11.85
C SER A 481 12.40 -20.10 -10.52
N LYS A 482 11.72 -20.06 -9.37
CA LYS A 482 11.44 -21.22 -8.49
C LYS A 482 12.60 -22.23 -8.45
N GLY A 483 13.40 -22.38 -7.39
CA GLY A 483 13.46 -21.71 -6.08
C GLY A 483 13.65 -22.73 -4.94
N PHE A 484 14.48 -22.42 -3.92
CA PHE A 484 14.65 -23.28 -2.74
C PHE A 484 14.90 -22.47 -1.46
N LYS A 485 14.63 -23.08 -0.29
CA LYS A 485 14.58 -22.39 1.02
C LYS A 485 15.87 -22.50 1.83
N SER A 486 16.31 -21.36 2.37
CA SER A 486 16.93 -21.18 3.69
C SER A 486 16.98 -19.67 3.99
N GLY A 487 16.85 -19.16 5.20
CA GLY A 487 16.69 -19.76 6.52
C GLY A 487 16.89 -18.64 7.56
N THR A 488 16.14 -18.62 8.66
CA THR A 488 16.03 -17.43 9.53
C THR A 488 17.32 -17.17 10.34
N GLY A 489 17.82 -15.94 10.33
CA GLY A 489 18.95 -15.49 11.17
C GLY A 489 19.26 -14.00 10.94
N PRO A 490 19.43 -13.16 11.98
CA PRO A 490 19.44 -11.71 11.81
C PRO A 490 20.85 -11.11 11.61
N ASN A 491 20.93 -10.05 10.81
CA ASN A 491 22.05 -9.11 10.82
C ASN A 491 21.53 -7.72 11.25
N SER A 492 21.40 -7.51 12.56
CA SER A 492 21.13 -6.18 13.12
C SER A 492 22.43 -5.38 13.12
N ALA A 493 22.61 -4.53 12.11
CA ALA A 493 23.71 -3.58 12.00
C ALA A 493 23.42 -2.56 10.87
N ASN A 494 22.56 -1.54 11.12
CA ASN A 494 22.56 -0.24 10.40
C ASN A 494 21.49 0.79 10.86
N ASP A 495 20.55 0.47 11.76
CA ASP A 495 19.41 1.38 12.05
C ASP A 495 19.79 2.74 12.69
N GLU A 496 20.90 2.84 13.44
CA GLU A 496 21.30 4.09 14.12
C GLU A 496 21.75 5.24 13.18
N ASP A 497 21.88 5.01 11.86
CA ASP A 497 22.33 6.03 10.89
C ASP A 497 21.21 6.44 9.90
N ASN A 498 19.98 5.92 10.04
CA ASN A 498 18.88 6.15 9.09
C ASN A 498 18.01 7.36 9.44
N ILE A 499 18.52 8.56 9.17
CA ILE A 499 17.86 9.85 9.46
C ILE A 499 16.52 10.05 8.71
N PHE A 500 16.29 9.33 7.61
CA PHE A 500 15.07 9.44 6.79
C PHE A 500 13.95 8.53 7.34
N THR A 501 13.55 8.79 8.59
CA THR A 501 12.41 8.14 9.23
C THR A 501 11.08 8.71 8.68
N VAL A 502 9.94 8.07 9.00
CA VAL A 502 8.63 8.53 8.52
C VAL A 502 8.26 9.86 9.17
N GLU A 503 8.56 10.01 10.46
CA GLU A 503 8.32 11.20 11.26
C GLU A 503 9.12 12.39 10.72
N PHE A 504 10.42 12.21 10.42
CA PHE A 504 11.26 13.28 9.87
C PHE A 504 10.75 13.77 8.49
N LEU A 505 10.32 12.84 7.64
CA LEU A 505 9.71 13.19 6.35
C LEU A 505 8.36 13.87 6.53
N THR A 506 7.52 13.40 7.46
CA THR A 506 6.22 13.99 7.80
C THR A 506 6.37 15.44 8.26
N SER A 507 7.24 15.72 9.23
CA SER A 507 7.51 17.08 9.70
C SER A 507 8.05 18.00 8.60
N LYS A 508 8.87 17.49 7.67
CA LYS A 508 9.38 18.30 6.54
C LYS A 508 8.39 18.50 5.40
N ILE A 509 7.40 17.61 5.24
CA ILE A 509 6.29 17.85 4.31
C ILE A 509 5.36 18.94 4.88
N LEU A 510 5.02 18.86 6.17
CA LEU A 510 4.22 19.88 6.87
C LEU A 510 4.89 21.27 6.89
N GLU A 511 6.21 21.34 7.07
CA GLU A 511 6.97 22.61 6.97
C GLU A 511 6.85 23.29 5.60
N TRP A 512 6.62 22.53 4.54
CA TRP A 512 6.51 23.05 3.17
C TRP A 512 5.07 23.23 2.68
N PHE A 513 4.13 22.49 3.28
CA PHE A 513 2.71 22.51 2.94
C PHE A 513 1.88 22.24 4.23
N PRO A 514 1.68 23.26 5.09
CA PRO A 514 0.89 23.12 6.32
C PRO A 514 -0.54 22.64 6.04
N ASP A 515 -1.10 23.04 4.90
CA ASP A 515 -2.46 22.74 4.47
C ASP A 515 -2.77 21.23 4.32
N LEU A 516 -1.75 20.34 4.29
CA LEU A 516 -1.96 18.89 4.32
C LEU A 516 -2.23 18.34 5.73
N GLU A 517 -2.05 19.12 6.81
CA GLU A 517 -2.27 18.67 8.19
C GLU A 517 -3.73 18.27 8.42
N SER A 518 -4.66 18.99 7.80
CA SER A 518 -6.11 18.77 7.88
C SER A 518 -6.69 17.80 6.84
N ALA A 519 -5.85 17.18 5.99
CA ALA A 519 -6.29 16.40 4.85
C ALA A 519 -6.44 14.90 5.17
N GLY A 520 -7.61 14.33 4.87
CA GLY A 520 -7.97 12.94 5.19
C GLY A 520 -8.34 12.74 6.67
N ILE A 521 -8.91 13.76 7.32
CA ILE A 521 -9.34 13.70 8.73
C ILE A 521 -10.80 13.25 8.85
N GLU A 522 -11.04 12.17 9.61
CA GLU A 522 -12.28 12.00 10.40
C GLU A 522 -12.08 12.64 11.78
N GLU A 523 -13.13 13.23 12.37
CA GLU A 523 -13.07 14.02 13.63
C GLU A 523 -12.53 13.27 14.88
N GLU A 524 -12.24 11.96 14.78
CA GLU A 524 -11.77 11.11 15.89
C GLU A 524 -10.47 10.31 15.59
N VAL A 525 -9.82 10.49 14.43
CA VAL A 525 -8.66 9.64 13.98
C VAL A 525 -7.36 10.45 13.80
N GLU A 526 -6.21 9.80 13.99
CA GLU A 526 -4.88 10.42 14.09
C GLU A 526 -4.55 11.50 13.04
N GLU A 527 -4.01 12.63 13.51
CA GLU A 527 -3.47 13.71 12.68
C GLU A 527 -2.52 13.22 11.57
N GLY A 528 -2.64 13.78 10.37
CA GLY A 528 -1.69 13.62 9.27
C GLY A 528 -1.68 12.27 8.54
N ILE A 529 -2.81 11.55 8.44
CA ILE A 529 -2.92 10.27 7.69
C ILE A 529 -2.36 10.39 6.26
N LEU A 530 -2.78 11.43 5.52
CA LEU A 530 -2.29 11.69 4.17
C LEU A 530 -0.75 11.89 4.14
N VAL A 531 -0.22 12.65 5.11
CA VAL A 531 1.21 12.98 5.16
C VAL A 531 2.05 11.74 5.51
N LYS A 532 1.58 10.89 6.44
CA LYS A 532 2.19 9.59 6.77
C LYS A 532 2.25 8.68 5.54
N ALA A 533 1.13 8.51 4.83
CA ALA A 533 1.06 7.70 3.61
C ALA A 533 1.97 8.24 2.48
N LEU A 534 2.03 9.56 2.32
CA LEU A 534 2.91 10.23 1.35
C LEU A 534 4.39 10.09 1.73
N ALA A 535 4.73 10.19 3.02
CA ALA A 535 6.07 9.97 3.54
C ALA A 535 6.57 8.53 3.28
N ASP A 536 5.75 7.50 3.57
CA ASP A 536 6.11 6.10 3.31
C ASP A 536 6.26 5.79 1.81
N LEU A 537 5.43 6.37 0.93
CA LEU A 537 5.57 6.24 -0.52
C LEU A 537 6.88 6.84 -1.06
N LEU A 538 7.37 7.92 -0.44
CA LEU A 538 8.55 8.66 -0.90
C LEU A 538 9.86 8.15 -0.26
N LYS A 539 9.81 7.71 1.01
CA LYS A 539 10.94 7.16 1.80
C LYS A 539 11.90 6.24 1.02
N PRO A 540 11.47 5.17 0.32
CA PRO A 540 12.42 4.28 -0.38
C PRO A 540 13.17 4.98 -1.52
N LYS A 541 12.56 5.97 -2.19
CA LYS A 541 13.22 6.74 -3.26
C LYS A 541 14.21 7.74 -2.69
N VAL A 542 13.82 8.45 -1.63
CA VAL A 542 14.70 9.39 -0.90
C VAL A 542 15.92 8.67 -0.31
N MET A 543 15.73 7.48 0.27
CA MET A 543 16.84 6.63 0.73
C MET A 543 17.76 6.19 -0.42
N ALA A 544 17.22 5.80 -1.57
CA ALA A 544 18.03 5.45 -2.75
C ALA A 544 18.87 6.64 -3.25
N ALA A 545 18.30 7.85 -3.28
CA ALA A 545 19.02 9.07 -3.64
C ALA A 545 20.15 9.40 -2.64
N ALA A 546 19.92 9.22 -1.33
CA ALA A 546 20.94 9.39 -0.29
C ALA A 546 22.09 8.37 -0.42
N ILE A 547 21.76 7.09 -0.67
CA ILE A 547 22.76 6.02 -0.90
C ILE A 547 23.61 6.32 -2.15
N HIS A 548 22.98 6.73 -3.25
CA HIS A 548 23.69 7.10 -4.47
C HIS A 548 24.59 8.33 -4.28
N ALA A 549 24.12 9.36 -3.57
CA ALA A 549 24.92 10.54 -3.22
C ALA A 549 26.16 10.16 -2.37
N LYS A 550 25.98 9.30 -1.37
CA LYS A 550 27.06 8.75 -0.54
C LYS A 550 28.10 8.00 -1.38
N GLN A 551 27.66 7.13 -2.30
CA GLN A 551 28.55 6.38 -3.20
C GLN A 551 29.33 7.30 -4.14
N ALA A 552 28.65 8.28 -4.76
CA ALA A 552 29.27 9.25 -5.68
C ALA A 552 30.39 10.06 -5.00
N LEU A 553 30.16 10.53 -3.77
CA LEU A 553 31.16 11.23 -2.95
C LEU A 553 32.40 10.36 -2.71
N PHE A 554 32.23 9.10 -2.31
CA PHE A 554 33.37 8.19 -2.10
C PHE A 554 34.15 7.89 -3.40
N SER A 555 33.47 7.75 -4.55
CA SER A 555 34.16 7.55 -5.83
C SER A 555 34.96 8.78 -6.29
N ALA A 556 34.43 9.99 -6.09
CA ALA A 556 35.13 11.23 -6.46
C ALA A 556 36.42 11.40 -5.65
N GLN A 557 36.35 11.23 -4.32
CA GLN A 557 37.53 11.32 -3.45
C GLN A 557 38.58 10.25 -3.80
N ALA A 558 38.17 9.04 -4.22
CA ALA A 558 39.08 7.99 -4.64
C ALA A 558 39.78 8.30 -5.99
N GLU A 559 39.08 8.94 -6.94
CA GLU A 559 39.69 9.39 -8.19
C GLU A 559 40.70 10.53 -7.97
N ASP A 560 40.36 11.54 -7.16
CA ASP A 560 41.24 12.69 -6.97
C ASP A 560 42.52 12.31 -6.20
N ARG A 561 42.42 11.46 -5.17
CA ARG A 561 43.61 10.88 -4.50
C ARG A 561 44.51 10.14 -5.49
N ARG A 562 43.93 9.36 -6.41
CA ARG A 562 44.70 8.67 -7.45
C ARG A 562 45.39 9.65 -8.39
N ARG A 563 44.71 10.72 -8.82
CA ARG A 563 45.29 11.75 -9.71
C ARG A 563 46.46 12.49 -9.05
N ARG A 564 46.38 12.77 -7.73
CA ARG A 564 47.50 13.33 -6.94
C ARG A 564 48.72 12.39 -6.98
N LEU A 565 48.54 11.11 -6.63
CA LEU A 565 49.61 10.10 -6.62
C LEU A 565 50.23 9.87 -8.00
N ASP A 566 49.42 9.75 -9.07
CA ASP A 566 49.90 9.61 -10.45
C ASP A 566 50.73 10.84 -10.89
N THR A 567 50.37 12.05 -10.44
CA THR A 567 51.11 13.31 -10.72
C THR A 567 52.44 13.37 -9.97
N LEU A 568 52.44 12.98 -8.70
CA LEU A 568 53.63 12.95 -7.85
C LEU A 568 54.67 11.94 -8.34
N GLN A 569 54.21 10.75 -8.73
CA GLN A 569 55.05 9.69 -9.30
C GLN A 569 55.83 10.18 -10.54
N HIS A 570 55.24 11.05 -11.36
CA HIS A 570 55.91 11.66 -12.52
C HIS A 570 57.01 12.64 -12.10
N LYS A 571 56.76 13.53 -11.12
CA LYS A 571 57.77 14.47 -10.63
C LYS A 571 58.98 13.76 -10.04
N ILE A 572 58.75 12.69 -9.26
CA ILE A 572 59.82 11.88 -8.67
C ILE A 572 60.62 11.13 -9.76
N ASP A 573 59.94 10.52 -10.75
CA ASP A 573 60.62 9.87 -11.88
C ASP A 573 61.56 10.85 -12.62
N GLU A 574 61.15 12.10 -12.79
CA GLU A 574 61.89 13.13 -13.53
C GLU A 574 63.15 13.60 -12.79
N ILE A 575 63.03 14.01 -11.52
CA ILE A 575 64.18 14.45 -10.72
C ILE A 575 65.14 13.29 -10.46
N TYR A 576 64.64 12.09 -10.14
CA TYR A 576 65.48 10.92 -9.93
C TYR A 576 66.21 10.46 -11.19
N SER A 577 65.59 10.61 -12.38
CA SER A 577 66.27 10.34 -13.66
C SER A 577 67.47 11.26 -13.89
N ASN A 578 67.37 12.54 -13.50
CA ASN A 578 68.48 13.49 -13.53
C ASN A 578 69.55 13.13 -12.48
N PHE A 579 69.14 12.79 -11.25
CA PHE A 579 70.04 12.34 -10.19
C PHE A 579 70.90 11.14 -10.63
N GLN A 580 70.28 10.10 -11.21
CA GLN A 580 71.00 8.93 -11.74
C GLN A 580 71.92 9.27 -12.94
N LEU A 581 71.61 10.33 -13.69
CA LEU A 581 72.45 10.77 -14.81
C LEU A 581 73.74 11.45 -14.30
N PHE A 582 73.62 12.30 -13.30
CA PHE A 582 74.77 12.96 -12.66
C PHE A 582 75.60 11.98 -11.82
N SER A 583 74.94 11.03 -11.12
CA SER A 583 75.57 9.93 -10.38
C SER A 583 76.60 9.18 -11.25
N LYS A 584 76.21 8.80 -12.48
CA LYS A 584 77.08 8.13 -13.48
C LYS A 584 78.25 8.97 -14.00
N ALA A 585 78.30 10.27 -13.73
CA ALA A 585 79.46 11.12 -14.08
C ALA A 585 80.53 11.10 -12.98
N LEU A 586 80.17 10.74 -11.75
CA LEU A 586 81.09 10.70 -10.61
C LEU A 586 82.15 9.59 -10.76
N ASN A 587 81.79 8.50 -11.45
CA ASN A 587 82.70 7.41 -11.80
C ASN A 587 83.95 7.86 -12.59
N LEU A 588 83.92 9.02 -13.26
CA LEU A 588 85.09 9.58 -13.95
C LEU A 588 86.18 10.09 -12.99
N PHE A 589 85.89 10.20 -11.69
CA PHE A 589 86.75 10.82 -10.67
C PHE A 589 87.15 9.87 -9.53
N GLU A 590 86.89 8.56 -9.66
CA GLU A 590 87.28 7.53 -8.67
C GLU A 590 88.79 7.57 -8.35
N ASP A 591 89.63 7.90 -9.34
CA ASP A 591 91.10 8.07 -9.21
C ASP A 591 91.53 9.13 -8.16
N ASN A 592 90.64 10.03 -7.75
CA ASN A 592 90.98 11.14 -6.85
C ASN A 592 89.92 11.29 -5.73
N GLU A 593 90.12 10.52 -4.67
CA GLU A 593 89.29 10.44 -3.46
C GLU A 593 88.81 11.82 -2.95
N LYS A 594 89.69 12.83 -2.92
CA LYS A 594 89.38 14.18 -2.44
C LYS A 594 88.38 14.91 -3.35
N THR A 595 88.50 14.75 -4.66
CA THR A 595 87.57 15.32 -5.64
C THR A 595 86.26 14.54 -5.70
N GLY A 596 86.32 13.20 -5.69
CA GLY A 596 85.13 12.34 -5.67
C GLY A 596 84.20 12.67 -4.50
N VAL A 597 84.73 12.72 -3.27
CA VAL A 597 83.96 13.06 -2.06
C VAL A 597 83.33 14.47 -2.14
N LEU A 598 83.99 15.44 -2.77
CA LEU A 598 83.42 16.78 -2.98
C LEU A 598 82.26 16.77 -4.00
N LEU A 599 82.35 15.95 -5.05
CA LEU A 599 81.30 15.84 -6.07
C LEU A 599 80.08 15.05 -5.56
N HIS A 600 80.27 13.90 -4.88
CA HIS A 600 79.17 13.18 -4.21
C HIS A 600 78.43 14.09 -3.23
N ARG A 601 79.15 14.86 -2.41
CA ARG A 601 78.55 15.80 -1.45
C ARG A 601 77.86 16.99 -2.12
N HIS A 602 78.27 17.38 -3.32
CA HIS A 602 77.56 18.41 -4.09
C HIS A 602 76.24 17.86 -4.63
N LEU A 603 76.26 16.69 -5.27
CA LEU A 603 75.07 16.07 -5.87
C LEU A 603 73.95 15.79 -4.84
N LEU A 604 74.33 15.31 -3.65
CA LEU A 604 73.41 15.10 -2.53
C LEU A 604 72.82 16.42 -2.01
N ARG A 605 73.58 17.53 -2.05
CA ARG A 605 73.12 18.86 -1.58
C ARG A 605 72.35 19.67 -2.62
N THR A 606 72.43 19.31 -3.90
CA THR A 606 71.59 19.88 -4.97
C THR A 606 70.38 18.97 -5.19
N THR A 607 70.50 18.04 -6.14
CA THR A 607 69.39 17.20 -6.61
C THR A 607 68.94 16.15 -5.59
N GLY A 608 69.82 15.69 -4.69
CA GLY A 608 69.42 14.80 -3.60
C GLY A 608 68.50 15.50 -2.60
N ALA A 609 68.85 16.72 -2.20
CA ALA A 609 68.06 17.56 -1.31
C ALA A 609 66.70 17.93 -1.93
N GLU A 610 66.69 18.35 -3.19
CA GLU A 610 65.47 18.65 -3.97
C GLU A 610 64.51 17.45 -4.03
N LEU A 611 65.06 16.25 -4.26
CA LEU A 611 64.31 15.00 -4.33
C LEU A 611 63.71 14.58 -2.97
N VAL A 612 64.45 14.79 -1.87
CA VAL A 612 63.95 14.55 -0.50
C VAL A 612 62.91 15.60 -0.11
N ASP A 613 63.09 16.85 -0.50
CA ASP A 613 62.14 17.93 -0.20
C ASP A 613 60.80 17.70 -0.91
N LEU A 614 60.82 17.37 -2.21
CA LEU A 614 59.63 16.98 -2.96
C LEU A 614 58.91 15.78 -2.30
N PHE A 615 59.66 14.77 -1.84
CA PHE A 615 59.10 13.59 -1.19
C PHE A 615 58.47 13.93 0.17
N LEU A 616 59.18 14.66 1.03
CA LEU A 616 58.69 15.00 2.38
C LEU A 616 57.51 15.97 2.35
N ILE A 617 57.55 17.01 1.49
CA ILE A 617 56.46 17.98 1.35
C ILE A 617 55.18 17.24 0.96
N ALA A 618 55.21 16.42 -0.08
CA ALA A 618 54.00 15.82 -0.59
C ALA A 618 53.51 14.60 0.22
N GLN A 619 54.39 13.92 0.98
CA GLN A 619 53.96 12.97 2.00
C GLN A 619 53.39 13.64 3.26
N ALA A 620 53.61 14.94 3.47
CA ALA A 620 52.83 15.75 4.40
C ALA A 620 51.51 16.24 3.77
N GLU A 621 51.49 16.61 2.48
CA GLU A 621 50.25 17.00 1.77
C GLU A 621 49.20 15.89 1.71
N ASP A 622 49.61 14.62 1.55
CA ASP A 622 48.69 13.45 1.63
C ASP A 622 48.02 13.30 3.02
N ASP A 623 48.57 13.92 4.06
CA ASP A 623 48.07 13.91 5.46
C ASP A 623 47.27 15.19 5.82
N ILE A 624 47.33 16.24 4.97
CA ILE A 624 46.69 17.55 5.20
C ILE A 624 45.19 17.57 4.80
N ASP A 625 44.71 16.58 4.04
CA ASP A 625 43.26 16.40 3.74
C ASP A 625 42.38 16.27 5.02
N ASP A 626 42.97 16.01 6.20
CA ASP A 626 42.29 15.92 7.50
C ASP A 626 42.49 17.15 8.44
N LYS A 627 43.25 18.19 8.05
CA LYS A 627 43.44 19.42 8.87
C LYS A 627 43.57 20.72 8.07
N GLU A 628 42.60 21.62 8.25
CA GLU A 628 42.78 23.04 7.91
C GLU A 628 43.80 23.71 8.85
N VAL A 629 45.04 23.83 8.37
CA VAL A 629 45.98 24.86 8.83
C VAL A 629 46.57 25.54 7.61
N GLY A 630 46.35 26.85 7.48
CA GLY A 630 46.80 27.63 6.32
C GLY A 630 48.31 27.80 6.28
N ILE A 631 49.04 26.83 5.75
CA ILE A 631 50.38 27.05 5.20
C ILE A 631 50.20 27.44 3.74
N THR A 632 50.18 28.75 3.48
CA THR A 632 50.21 29.25 2.11
C THR A 632 51.49 28.76 1.42
N ALA A 633 51.35 28.12 0.26
CA ALA A 633 52.47 27.75 -0.61
C ALA A 633 53.08 29.02 -1.24
N THR A 634 53.75 29.82 -0.41
CA THR A 634 54.54 30.97 -0.84
C THR A 634 55.76 30.46 -1.61
N LYS A 635 55.68 30.64 -2.92
CA LYS A 635 56.74 31.09 -3.84
C LYS A 635 58.19 30.66 -3.58
N GLU A 636 58.82 30.33 -4.70
CA GLU A 636 60.28 30.35 -4.92
C GLU A 636 61.05 29.21 -4.22
N THR A 637 62.18 28.85 -4.85
CA THR A 637 62.85 27.56 -4.66
C THR A 637 63.91 27.64 -3.56
N GLU A 638 63.48 27.80 -2.32
CA GLU A 638 64.37 27.57 -1.16
C GLU A 638 64.34 26.09 -0.75
N LEU A 639 65.49 25.43 -0.82
CA LEU A 639 65.68 24.08 -0.29
C LEU A 639 65.48 24.09 1.23
N LEU A 640 64.77 23.09 1.76
CA LEU A 640 64.47 23.00 3.19
C LEU A 640 65.76 22.96 4.03
N ASN A 641 65.70 23.44 5.27
CA ASN A 641 66.79 23.26 6.22
C ASN A 641 66.73 21.87 6.90
N THR A 642 67.86 21.39 7.44
CA THR A 642 67.96 20.03 8.02
C THR A 642 66.98 19.82 9.18
N SER A 643 66.70 20.87 9.96
CA SER A 643 65.67 20.86 11.02
C SER A 643 64.23 20.70 10.48
N GLN A 644 63.88 21.34 9.36
CA GLN A 644 62.58 21.16 8.71
C GLN A 644 62.43 19.75 8.13
N ARG A 645 63.46 19.23 7.44
CA ARG A 645 63.47 17.85 6.93
C ARG A 645 63.27 16.82 8.03
N THR A 646 64.03 16.94 9.13
CA THR A 646 63.92 16.00 10.28
C THR A 646 62.64 16.19 11.09
N ALA A 647 62.01 17.36 11.08
CA ALA A 647 60.69 17.57 11.65
C ALA A 647 59.60 16.90 10.81
N MET A 648 59.58 17.13 9.49
CA MET A 648 58.58 16.51 8.60
C MET A 648 58.71 14.99 8.53
N ALA A 649 59.94 14.45 8.52
CA ALA A 649 60.15 13.01 8.61
C ALA A 649 59.60 12.39 9.91
N LYS A 650 59.51 13.15 11.01
CA LYS A 650 58.92 12.70 12.30
C LYS A 650 57.41 12.87 12.37
N SER A 651 56.79 13.72 11.56
CA SER A 651 55.34 13.90 11.55
C SER A 651 54.60 12.89 10.68
N LEU A 652 55.29 12.09 9.85
CA LEU A 652 54.66 11.08 9.00
C LEU A 652 53.96 9.98 9.83
N PRO A 653 52.69 9.62 9.52
CA PRO A 653 51.85 8.82 10.41
C PRO A 653 52.21 7.33 10.44
N ALA A 654 52.74 6.80 9.34
CA ALA A 654 53.19 5.42 9.25
C ALA A 654 54.59 5.28 9.88
N ARG A 655 54.69 4.61 11.03
CA ARG A 655 55.94 4.44 11.80
C ARG A 655 57.13 3.95 10.96
N ASN A 656 56.90 3.04 10.00
CA ASN A 656 57.91 2.54 9.08
C ASN A 656 58.38 3.59 8.06
N LEU A 657 57.44 4.40 7.57
CA LEU A 657 57.72 5.48 6.62
C LEU A 657 58.50 6.60 7.33
N SER A 658 58.11 6.95 8.55
CA SER A 658 58.83 7.93 9.38
C SER A 658 60.28 7.49 9.67
N SER A 659 60.51 6.22 10.04
CA SER A 659 61.88 5.74 10.27
C SER A 659 62.72 5.76 8.98
N LYS A 660 62.16 5.30 7.86
CA LYS A 660 62.84 5.35 6.54
C LYS A 660 63.08 6.77 6.03
N ALA A 661 62.17 7.70 6.32
CA ALA A 661 62.31 9.11 5.98
C ALA A 661 63.42 9.77 6.82
N LEU A 662 63.61 9.37 8.08
CA LEU A 662 64.74 9.80 8.90
C LEU A 662 66.07 9.24 8.37
N GLU A 663 66.16 7.95 8.06
CA GLU A 663 67.33 7.32 7.42
C GLU A 663 67.68 8.02 6.09
N LEU A 664 66.67 8.40 5.30
CA LEU A 664 66.83 9.16 4.06
C LEU A 664 67.41 10.56 4.31
N VAL A 665 66.89 11.30 5.29
CA VAL A 665 67.41 12.65 5.65
C VAL A 665 68.83 12.58 6.20
N GLU A 666 69.16 11.57 7.01
CA GLU A 666 70.54 11.33 7.48
C GLU A 666 71.49 11.00 6.30
N SER A 667 71.00 10.24 5.31
CA SER A 667 71.81 9.88 4.12
C SER A 667 72.15 11.06 3.20
N LEU A 668 71.51 12.23 3.33
CA LEU A 668 71.92 13.47 2.66
C LEU A 668 73.24 14.05 3.21
N GLU A 669 73.58 13.76 4.47
CA GLU A 669 74.83 14.24 5.08
C GLU A 669 76.01 13.29 4.85
N ALA A 670 75.72 12.07 4.35
CA ALA A 670 76.71 11.06 3.99
C ALA A 670 77.63 11.51 2.84
N LYS A 671 78.75 10.79 2.69
CA LYS A 671 79.76 11.03 1.64
C LYS A 671 79.58 10.16 0.38
N ASN A 672 78.54 9.30 0.34
CA ASN A 672 78.35 8.32 -0.72
C ASN A 672 76.91 8.35 -1.26
N VAL A 673 76.78 8.43 -2.59
CA VAL A 673 75.51 8.40 -3.32
C VAL A 673 74.86 7.01 -3.35
N ASP A 674 75.63 5.92 -3.36
CA ASP A 674 75.10 4.54 -3.34
C ASP A 674 74.27 4.24 -2.07
N ALA A 675 74.57 4.92 -0.97
CA ALA A 675 73.83 4.79 0.28
C ALA A 675 72.48 5.52 0.18
N PHE A 676 72.49 6.74 -0.36
CA PHE A 676 71.30 7.56 -0.60
C PHE A 676 70.33 6.92 -1.61
N GLU A 677 70.82 6.33 -2.70
CA GLU A 677 69.93 5.66 -3.67
C GLU A 677 69.17 4.49 -3.01
N ARG A 678 69.76 3.81 -2.01
CA ARG A 678 69.13 2.68 -1.30
C ARG A 678 68.12 3.13 -0.25
N THR A 679 68.45 4.16 0.56
CA THR A 679 67.50 4.73 1.53
C THR A 679 66.31 5.36 0.80
N PHE A 680 66.54 6.01 -0.33
CA PHE A 680 65.49 6.57 -1.18
C PHE A 680 64.60 5.47 -1.80
N GLU A 681 65.18 4.44 -2.43
CA GLU A 681 64.41 3.30 -2.97
C GLU A 681 63.60 2.58 -1.88
N ALA A 682 64.12 2.48 -0.65
CA ALA A 682 63.42 1.91 0.50
C ALA A 682 62.26 2.77 1.04
N ALA A 683 62.43 4.10 1.08
CA ALA A 683 61.42 5.05 1.55
C ALA A 683 60.25 5.21 0.56
N VAL A 684 60.57 5.43 -0.73
CA VAL A 684 59.58 5.56 -1.81
C VAL A 684 58.74 4.29 -1.96
N THR A 685 59.34 3.11 -1.78
CA THR A 685 58.59 1.83 -1.81
C THR A 685 57.63 1.69 -0.62
N GLU A 686 57.95 2.23 0.56
CA GLU A 686 57.05 2.19 1.73
C GLU A 686 55.81 3.08 1.54
N SER A 687 55.95 4.21 0.84
CA SER A 687 54.82 5.08 0.42
C SER A 687 53.98 4.52 -0.74
N GLY A 688 54.24 3.30 -1.21
CA GLY A 688 53.51 2.64 -2.30
C GLY A 688 53.86 3.13 -3.72
N LEU A 689 54.78 4.08 -3.82
CA LEU A 689 55.34 4.61 -5.07
C LEU A 689 56.43 3.67 -5.64
N ARG A 690 56.97 3.98 -6.82
CA ARG A 690 57.96 3.14 -7.50
C ARG A 690 59.11 3.96 -8.08
N VAL A 691 60.32 3.58 -7.71
CA VAL A 691 61.56 4.09 -8.32
C VAL A 691 61.85 3.33 -9.62
N LYS A 692 62.27 4.04 -10.67
CA LYS A 692 62.67 3.46 -11.96
C LYS A 692 64.16 3.69 -12.19
N LYS A 693 64.87 2.67 -12.67
CA LYS A 693 66.30 2.77 -13.00
C LYS A 693 66.47 3.15 -14.47
N LEU A 694 67.28 4.17 -14.73
CA LEU A 694 67.44 4.83 -16.03
C LEU A 694 67.96 3.83 -17.09
N ASP A 695 67.14 3.55 -18.10
CA ASP A 695 67.44 2.58 -19.16
C ASP A 695 68.33 3.21 -20.25
N LYS A 696 69.04 2.38 -21.03
CA LYS A 696 69.97 2.87 -22.07
C LYS A 696 69.31 3.74 -23.15
N LYS A 697 67.98 3.71 -23.31
CA LYS A 697 67.24 4.59 -24.23
C LYS A 697 66.84 5.91 -23.56
N SER A 698 66.27 5.89 -22.36
CA SER A 698 65.98 7.12 -21.60
C SER A 698 67.26 7.88 -21.26
N GLU A 699 68.35 7.21 -20.88
CA GLU A 699 69.68 7.81 -20.66
C GLU A 699 70.16 8.62 -21.87
N ARG A 700 70.07 8.07 -23.09
CA ARG A 700 70.44 8.77 -24.33
C ARG A 700 69.52 9.96 -24.63
N ALA A 701 68.21 9.82 -24.39
CA ALA A 701 67.25 10.90 -24.61
C ALA A 701 67.42 12.05 -23.60
N LEU A 702 67.68 11.72 -22.34
CA LEU A 702 67.92 12.68 -21.27
C LEU A 702 69.27 13.39 -21.45
N MET A 703 70.34 12.66 -21.81
CA MET A 703 71.62 13.27 -22.22
C MET A 703 71.47 14.22 -23.39
N PHE A 704 70.65 13.89 -24.40
CA PHE A 704 70.40 14.77 -25.54
C PHE A 704 69.62 16.03 -25.11
N SER A 705 68.60 15.88 -24.26
CA SER A 705 67.85 17.00 -23.70
C SER A 705 68.74 17.92 -22.86
N TYR A 706 69.53 17.34 -21.95
CA TYR A 706 70.48 18.04 -21.11
C TYR A 706 71.56 18.76 -21.95
N ARG A 707 72.13 18.09 -22.96
CA ARG A 707 73.05 18.74 -23.92
C ARG A 707 72.40 19.94 -24.59
N LYS A 708 71.17 19.79 -25.10
CA LYS A 708 70.45 20.89 -25.78
C LYS A 708 70.18 22.07 -24.82
N GLY A 709 69.69 21.78 -23.62
CA GLY A 709 69.43 22.79 -22.59
C GLY A 709 70.69 23.53 -22.18
N LEU A 710 71.79 22.79 -21.93
CA LEU A 710 73.07 23.38 -21.53
C LEU A 710 73.74 24.15 -22.68
N THR A 711 73.58 23.73 -23.94
CA THR A 711 73.98 24.54 -25.11
C THR A 711 73.23 25.87 -25.17
N SER A 712 71.91 25.90 -24.90
CA SER A 712 71.16 27.16 -24.81
C SER A 712 71.69 28.00 -23.66
N GLN A 713 71.78 27.44 -22.45
CA GLN A 713 72.27 28.17 -21.28
C GLN A 713 73.68 28.73 -21.48
N VAL A 714 74.60 28.05 -22.18
CA VAL A 714 75.92 28.59 -22.53
C VAL A 714 75.82 29.69 -23.60
N GLY A 715 74.86 29.61 -24.53
CA GLY A 715 74.54 30.71 -25.45
C GLY A 715 74.00 31.95 -24.73
N ASP A 716 73.04 31.75 -23.83
CA ASP A 716 72.23 32.81 -23.20
C ASP A 716 72.92 33.47 -21.98
N GLU A 717 73.79 32.75 -21.26
CA GLU A 717 74.42 33.23 -20.01
C GLU A 717 75.35 34.44 -20.21
N THR A 718 75.20 35.48 -19.40
CA THR A 718 76.02 36.70 -19.45
C THR A 718 76.91 36.88 -18.22
N ASP A 719 76.67 36.16 -17.12
CA ASP A 719 77.55 36.20 -15.96
C ASP A 719 78.88 35.46 -16.20
N SER A 720 79.97 36.10 -15.78
CA SER A 720 81.33 35.59 -15.92
C SER A 720 81.60 34.38 -15.02
N VAL A 721 80.94 34.27 -13.86
CA VAL A 721 81.18 33.19 -12.90
C VAL A 721 80.32 31.95 -13.22
N ALA A 722 79.03 32.13 -13.48
CA ALA A 722 78.07 31.07 -13.78
C ALA A 722 78.32 30.38 -15.14
N LEU A 723 78.97 31.06 -16.09
CA LEU A 723 79.34 30.48 -17.39
C LEU A 723 80.34 29.32 -17.24
N LEU A 724 81.30 29.39 -16.32
CA LEU A 724 82.38 28.40 -16.24
C LEU A 724 81.88 26.98 -15.88
N PRO A 725 81.03 26.77 -14.85
CA PRO A 725 80.41 25.46 -14.60
C PRO A 725 79.59 24.95 -15.79
N LYS A 726 78.86 25.83 -16.49
CA LYS A 726 78.01 25.47 -17.64
C LYS A 726 78.84 25.03 -18.85
N VAL A 727 79.92 25.76 -19.16
CA VAL A 727 80.87 25.43 -20.24
C VAL A 727 81.59 24.10 -19.95
N VAL A 728 82.11 23.90 -18.74
CA VAL A 728 82.79 22.65 -18.37
C VAL A 728 81.81 21.47 -18.40
N GLY A 729 80.60 21.64 -17.87
CA GLY A 729 79.55 20.62 -17.98
C GLY A 729 79.21 20.25 -19.43
N LEU A 730 79.14 21.25 -20.32
CA LEU A 730 78.90 21.05 -21.76
C LEU A 730 80.06 20.30 -22.43
N LEU A 731 81.31 20.60 -22.07
CA LEU A 731 82.50 19.88 -22.55
C LEU A 731 82.54 18.43 -22.05
N PHE A 732 82.21 18.15 -20.79
CA PHE A 732 82.07 16.77 -20.28
C PHE A 732 80.98 15.97 -21.01
N VAL A 733 79.88 16.64 -21.38
CA VAL A 733 78.80 16.06 -22.18
C VAL A 733 79.23 15.79 -23.63
N GLN A 734 80.03 16.67 -24.23
CA GLN A 734 80.53 16.51 -25.60
C GLN A 734 81.63 15.44 -25.71
N VAL A 735 82.60 15.45 -24.79
CA VAL A 735 83.81 14.63 -24.84
C VAL A 735 83.61 13.25 -24.20
N HIS A 736 83.09 13.20 -22.98
CA HIS A 736 82.97 11.95 -22.21
C HIS A 736 81.56 11.36 -22.21
N SER A 737 80.59 12.01 -22.86
CA SER A 737 79.17 11.61 -22.83
C SER A 737 78.59 11.46 -21.41
N ARG A 738 79.06 12.29 -20.47
CA ARG A 738 78.57 12.35 -19.08
C ARG A 738 78.12 13.75 -18.71
N ALA A 739 76.98 13.85 -18.02
CA ALA A 739 76.49 15.11 -17.47
C ALA A 739 77.17 15.36 -16.12
N LEU A 740 78.11 16.31 -16.04
CA LEU A 740 78.82 16.64 -14.79
C LEU A 740 78.26 17.94 -14.18
N GLN A 741 77.70 17.83 -12.97
CA GLN A 741 77.47 18.98 -12.09
C GLN A 741 78.60 19.03 -11.05
N ALA A 742 79.39 20.12 -11.03
CA ALA A 742 80.55 20.26 -10.16
C ALA A 742 80.55 21.62 -9.42
N PRO A 743 80.92 21.66 -8.12
CA PRO A 743 81.07 22.90 -7.38
C PRO A 743 82.37 23.61 -7.75
N GLY A 744 82.44 24.93 -7.57
CA GLY A 744 83.61 25.78 -7.87
C GLY A 744 84.97 25.19 -7.42
N ARG A 745 85.01 24.56 -6.24
CA ARG A 745 86.22 23.95 -5.64
C ARG A 745 86.71 22.67 -6.34
N ALA A 746 85.88 22.04 -7.18
CA ALA A 746 86.25 20.86 -7.96
C ALA A 746 86.56 21.21 -9.43
N MET A 747 86.32 22.45 -9.88
CA MET A 747 86.43 22.84 -11.29
C MET A 747 87.84 22.65 -11.86
N LEU A 748 88.89 22.99 -11.09
CA LEU A 748 90.27 22.74 -11.50
C LEU A 748 90.53 21.25 -11.81
N ALA A 749 90.03 20.36 -10.95
CA ALA A 749 90.19 18.91 -11.13
C ALA A 749 89.37 18.38 -12.33
N ALA A 750 88.18 18.95 -12.58
CA ALA A 750 87.39 18.66 -13.77
C ALA A 750 88.10 19.11 -15.06
N ILE A 751 88.62 20.34 -15.10
CA ILE A 751 89.36 20.89 -16.24
C ILE A 751 90.66 20.09 -16.48
N MET A 752 91.39 19.73 -15.42
CA MET A 752 92.60 18.89 -15.52
C MET A 752 92.32 17.51 -16.13
N ARG A 753 91.13 16.94 -15.90
CA ARG A 753 90.70 15.65 -16.48
C ARG A 753 90.34 15.74 -17.98
N LEU A 754 90.03 16.94 -18.48
CA LEU A 754 89.81 17.21 -19.92
C LEU A 754 91.11 17.38 -20.71
N LYS A 755 92.27 17.55 -20.05
CA LYS A 755 93.57 17.77 -20.71
C LYS A 755 93.91 16.60 -21.65
N GLY A 756 94.21 16.90 -22.92
CA GLY A 756 94.48 15.89 -23.95
C GLY A 756 93.23 15.22 -24.55
N SER A 757 92.02 15.59 -24.10
CA SER A 757 90.74 15.19 -24.73
C SER A 757 90.03 16.35 -25.43
N ILE A 758 90.67 17.52 -25.48
CA ILE A 758 90.22 18.81 -26.03
C ILE A 758 91.44 19.45 -26.73
N PRO A 759 91.28 20.23 -27.83
CA PRO A 759 92.38 20.97 -28.43
C PRO A 759 93.11 21.87 -27.44
N ASP A 760 94.44 21.94 -27.53
CA ASP A 760 95.28 22.66 -26.56
C ASP A 760 94.94 24.16 -26.49
N GLU A 761 94.59 24.80 -27.61
CA GLU A 761 94.12 26.20 -27.66
C GLU A 761 92.90 26.45 -26.75
N LEU A 762 91.89 25.58 -26.82
CA LEU A 762 90.69 25.67 -25.99
C LEU A 762 90.99 25.28 -24.53
N PHE A 763 91.94 24.38 -24.31
CA PHE A 763 92.40 24.05 -22.96
C PHE A 763 93.12 25.22 -22.29
N GLU A 764 93.99 25.95 -23.01
CA GLU A 764 94.66 27.15 -22.51
C GLU A 764 93.68 28.29 -22.21
N VAL A 765 92.74 28.57 -23.12
CA VAL A 765 91.68 29.58 -22.91
C VAL A 765 90.82 29.21 -21.70
N LEU A 766 90.44 27.94 -21.54
CA LEU A 766 89.64 27.46 -20.41
C LEU A 766 90.41 27.54 -19.07
N MET A 767 91.71 27.25 -19.07
CA MET A 767 92.59 27.42 -17.90
C MET A 767 92.79 28.89 -17.53
N ALA A 768 92.99 29.77 -18.51
CA ALA A 768 93.09 31.22 -18.30
C ALA A 768 91.78 31.78 -17.71
N TYR A 769 90.63 31.40 -18.29
CA TYR A 769 89.31 31.78 -17.79
C TYR A 769 89.06 31.28 -16.36
N HIS A 770 89.44 30.03 -16.06
CA HIS A 770 89.32 29.48 -14.70
C HIS A 770 90.19 30.23 -13.69
N ASN A 771 91.45 30.51 -14.03
CA ASN A 771 92.37 31.27 -13.17
C ASN A 771 91.83 32.68 -12.91
N GLY A 772 91.34 33.39 -13.93
CA GLY A 772 90.68 34.69 -13.78
C GLY A 772 89.43 34.62 -12.93
N THR A 773 88.60 33.58 -13.09
CA THR A 773 87.39 33.36 -12.27
C THR A 773 87.75 33.12 -10.79
N VAL A 774 88.81 32.36 -10.51
CA VAL A 774 89.30 32.12 -9.14
C VAL A 774 89.90 33.38 -8.53
N GLN A 775 90.65 34.17 -9.31
CA GLN A 775 91.14 35.48 -8.87
C GLN A 775 89.99 36.41 -8.53
N LEU A 776 89.00 36.59 -9.43
CA LEU A 776 87.81 37.40 -9.20
C LEU A 776 87.03 36.96 -7.95
N LEU A 777 86.81 35.65 -7.76
CA LEU A 777 86.15 35.12 -6.56
C LEU A 777 86.97 35.35 -5.27
N SER A 778 88.30 35.27 -5.34
CA SER A 778 89.16 35.57 -4.19
C SER A 778 89.13 37.06 -3.84
N LEU A 779 89.20 37.95 -4.84
CA LEU A 779 89.09 39.39 -4.65
C LEU A 779 87.70 39.79 -4.13
N GLN A 780 86.62 39.19 -4.63
CA GLN A 780 85.26 39.38 -4.09
C GLN A 780 85.13 38.89 -2.64
N THR A 781 85.87 37.84 -2.24
CA THR A 781 85.88 37.37 -0.86
C THR A 781 86.63 38.32 0.07
N SER A 782 87.72 38.94 -0.42
CA SER A 782 88.50 39.94 0.32
C SER A 782 87.87 41.34 0.36
N ALA A 783 87.16 41.75 -0.70
CA ALA A 783 86.50 43.06 -0.80
C ALA A 783 85.37 43.26 0.24
N ASN A 784 84.84 42.17 0.81
CA ASN A 784 83.94 42.21 1.96
C ASN A 784 84.63 42.60 3.29
N LEU A 785 85.93 42.94 3.28
CA LEU A 785 86.73 43.29 4.47
C LEU A 785 87.49 44.62 4.32
N GLU A 786 87.89 45.04 3.12
CA GLU A 786 88.57 46.32 2.86
C GLU A 786 88.05 46.97 1.55
N GLU A 787 87.63 48.24 1.61
CA GLU A 787 86.47 48.71 0.83
C GLU A 787 86.76 49.58 -0.43
N THR A 788 88.02 49.98 -0.71
CA THR A 788 88.33 50.93 -1.81
C THR A 788 89.11 50.35 -2.99
N ASP A 789 90.35 49.86 -2.81
CA ASP A 789 91.18 49.48 -3.96
C ASP A 789 90.78 48.14 -4.61
N ALA A 790 90.31 47.18 -3.81
CA ALA A 790 89.81 45.89 -4.29
C ALA A 790 88.61 46.04 -5.27
N SER A 791 87.87 47.14 -5.18
CA SER A 791 86.76 47.48 -6.07
C SER A 791 87.22 47.75 -7.52
N ASN A 792 88.41 48.33 -7.71
CA ASN A 792 88.95 48.58 -9.06
C ASN A 792 89.57 47.30 -9.66
N GLU A 793 90.24 46.48 -8.84
CA GLU A 793 90.79 45.19 -9.30
C GLU A 793 89.70 44.18 -9.65
N THR A 794 88.59 44.14 -8.89
CA THR A 794 87.44 43.28 -9.23
C THR A 794 86.74 43.70 -10.53
N ILE A 795 86.53 45.01 -10.76
CA ILE A 795 85.94 45.52 -12.01
C ILE A 795 86.82 45.16 -13.21
N THR A 796 88.11 45.48 -13.16
CA THR A 796 89.05 45.21 -14.27
C THR A 796 89.17 43.71 -14.57
N LYS A 797 89.23 42.84 -13.55
CA LYS A 797 89.20 41.37 -13.75
C LYS A 797 87.87 40.86 -14.29
N GLN A 798 86.75 41.51 -13.96
CA GLN A 798 85.45 41.18 -14.56
C GLN A 798 85.39 41.61 -16.04
N GLU A 799 86.03 42.71 -16.42
CA GLU A 799 86.13 43.13 -17.83
C GLU A 799 87.05 42.21 -18.64
N GLU A 800 88.22 41.82 -18.11
CA GLU A 800 89.08 40.79 -18.72
C GLU A 800 88.28 39.51 -19.03
N LEU A 801 87.56 38.97 -18.04
CA LEU A 801 86.72 37.78 -18.24
C LEU A 801 85.62 38.02 -19.28
N LYS A 802 84.95 39.18 -19.29
CA LYS A 802 83.95 39.54 -20.32
C LYS A 802 84.54 39.53 -21.73
N THR A 803 85.82 39.89 -21.93
CA THR A 803 86.47 39.78 -23.27
C THR A 803 86.71 38.34 -23.71
N LEU A 804 86.87 37.41 -22.76
CA LEU A 804 87.06 35.98 -23.02
C LEU A 804 85.73 35.23 -23.24
N ILE A 805 84.61 35.73 -22.74
CA ILE A 805 83.28 35.10 -22.90
C ILE A 805 82.95 34.79 -24.38
N PRO A 806 83.07 35.73 -25.35
CA PRO A 806 82.78 35.44 -26.76
C PRO A 806 83.70 34.38 -27.38
N GLN A 807 84.97 34.34 -26.98
CA GLN A 807 85.96 33.38 -27.47
C GLN A 807 85.65 31.97 -26.93
N LEU A 808 85.36 31.86 -25.63
CA LEU A 808 84.99 30.60 -25.01
C LEU A 808 83.64 30.07 -25.56
N LYS A 809 82.67 30.94 -25.82
CA LYS A 809 81.40 30.56 -26.46
C LYS A 809 81.59 30.08 -27.90
N SER A 810 82.39 30.77 -28.72
CA SER A 810 82.57 30.40 -30.14
C SER A 810 83.32 29.08 -30.34
N MET A 811 84.19 28.69 -29.40
CA MET A 811 84.92 27.42 -29.42
C MET A 811 84.09 26.22 -28.91
N VAL A 812 83.08 26.44 -28.05
CA VAL A 812 82.35 25.36 -27.35
C VAL A 812 80.93 25.14 -27.90
N LEU A 813 80.32 26.17 -28.48
CA LEU A 813 79.04 26.05 -29.19
C LEU A 813 79.28 25.43 -30.59
N PRO A 814 78.42 24.50 -31.05
CA PRO A 814 78.58 23.91 -32.39
C PRO A 814 78.34 24.97 -33.47
N SER A 815 79.34 25.16 -34.35
CA SER A 815 79.23 26.08 -35.48
C SER A 815 78.12 25.63 -36.45
N SER A 816 77.30 26.59 -36.90
CA SER A 816 76.15 26.36 -37.79
C SER A 816 76.53 25.96 -39.23
N SER A 817 77.81 25.76 -39.51
CA SER A 817 78.41 25.57 -40.83
C SER A 817 79.00 24.17 -41.07
N SER A 818 78.45 23.13 -40.44
CA SER A 818 78.88 21.72 -40.62
C SER A 818 77.76 20.76 -41.08
N ALA A 819 76.60 21.29 -41.52
CA ALA A 819 75.44 20.51 -41.93
C ALA A 819 75.40 20.15 -43.44
N SER A 820 76.55 19.91 -44.09
CA SER A 820 76.58 19.70 -45.56
C SER A 820 77.70 18.84 -46.17
N THR A 821 78.32 17.90 -45.46
CA THR A 821 79.03 16.74 -46.10
C THR A 821 79.36 15.61 -45.14
N THR A 822 78.62 14.49 -45.24
CA THR A 822 79.13 13.08 -45.19
C THR A 822 77.94 12.12 -45.27
N ASN A 823 77.47 11.81 -46.48
CA ASN A 823 76.50 10.76 -46.70
C ASN A 823 77.06 9.72 -47.67
N ASP A 824 78.08 8.97 -47.23
CA ASP A 824 78.47 7.73 -47.89
C ASP A 824 79.24 6.75 -46.97
N LYS A 825 78.81 5.47 -47.01
CA LYS A 825 79.52 4.21 -46.65
C LYS A 825 80.25 4.05 -45.30
N GLN A 826 79.60 3.31 -44.38
CA GLN A 826 80.01 2.04 -43.71
C GLN A 826 79.33 1.99 -42.31
N GLN A 827 78.35 1.14 -42.02
CA GLN A 827 78.25 -0.34 -41.98
C GLN A 827 78.74 -0.97 -40.66
N GLN A 828 77.91 -1.91 -40.16
CA GLN A 828 77.98 -2.68 -38.90
C GLN A 828 77.49 -1.93 -37.65
#